data_AF-A0A843W6S0-F1
#
_entry.id   AF-A0A843W6S0-F1
#
_cell.length_a   1.000
_cell.length_b   1.000
_cell.length_c   1.000
_cell.angle_alpha   90.00
_cell.angle_beta   90.00
_cell.angle_gamma   90.00
#
_symmetry.space_group_name_H-M   'P 1'
#
loop_
_entity.id
_entity.type
_entity.pdbx_description
1 polymer ?
#
loop_
_entity_poly.entity_id
_entity_poly.type
_entity_poly.pdbx_seq_one_letter_code
_entity_poly.pdbx_strand_id
1 'polypeptide(L)'
;MLLPYKQMCAERQVQAEVVIIESNDVADAISEELTKCGIDKLAIGASSRGAFTRKVKGGRLSSKISASAPSFCTVYAISKGRLSSVRMPTFGLAGTTIDDRSNSSADSRSFSSGTTCSLSEWTETDADSSASHAHSYCPLALQRDQALRALNRHLPTKSNTTEHSSTSTIESFGAHHSKSSSVDRGEEGTVSNLLDVQSGAMRTTSSNTSSRVEDQASPRSVRPSTEDSMMDSSSFSDNEVDLTFELDKLRIELRHVQGMYETAQHETSDASHELKELSLRRMEENQKLQEISSREHKARALVREMKQKRESAEKEAAVTRELAERESLARKEAEENAARSAEEKQRLEKVVSGSEHRYRIFEWVDILTATSSLSRDLRLGGGANGTVYKGNLHHTRVAVKVLHSNEGHRTKQFKQELEVLGRIRHPHLLLLLGACPDHGCLVYEYMENGSLDDRLQRKKGEPPLRWFDRFRIAWEVASALVSLHNSKPKPIVHRDLKPANILLDHNLVSKIGDVGLSTLLPATDASSSSLYKDTAPVGTFCYIDPEYQRTGILSPKSDVYALGMVILQLLTAKSPMGLAHAVETAMEDGCLADVLDSTAGRWPLEETQELTLVGLRCAEIRRRDRPDLQGQVLPMLERLRSFADDARNSLYQQASAVPPSHFICPILQEVMEEPCVAADGYTYDRRAIEIWLSMNDKSPLTNLPLPIKSLIPNHTLLSAIKEWKTRNQ
;
A
#
# COMPACT_ATOMS: atom_id res chain seq x y z
N MET A 1 13.83 -2.94 1.52
CA MET A 1 14.96 -2.06 1.16
C MET A 1 16.27 -2.83 0.94
N LEU A 2 16.51 -3.95 1.63
CA LEU A 2 17.80 -4.64 1.61
C LEU A 2 18.14 -5.39 0.31
N LEU A 3 17.15 -5.90 -0.45
CA LEU A 3 17.41 -6.73 -1.64
C LEU A 3 18.21 -5.99 -2.75
N PRO A 4 17.83 -4.77 -3.19
CA PRO A 4 18.62 -4.04 -4.20
C PRO A 4 20.00 -3.61 -3.69
N TYR A 5 20.15 -3.39 -2.38
CA TYR A 5 21.46 -3.10 -1.78
C TYR A 5 22.37 -4.34 -1.84
N LYS A 6 21.85 -5.54 -1.51
CA LYS A 6 22.62 -6.78 -1.68
C LYS A 6 22.99 -7.06 -3.15
N GLN A 7 22.11 -6.75 -4.10
CA GLN A 7 22.43 -6.86 -5.53
C GLN A 7 23.57 -5.90 -5.94
N MET A 8 23.46 -4.61 -5.60
CA MET A 8 24.51 -3.62 -5.84
C MET A 8 25.85 -3.98 -5.16
N CYS A 9 25.82 -4.57 -3.96
CA CYS A 9 27.02 -5.07 -3.29
C CYS A 9 27.62 -6.27 -4.02
N ALA A 10 26.82 -7.25 -4.45
CA ALA A 10 27.29 -8.40 -5.21
C ALA A 10 27.88 -8.00 -6.58
N GLU A 11 27.23 -7.08 -7.30
CA GLU A 11 27.75 -6.47 -8.55
C GLU A 11 29.12 -5.79 -8.36
N ARG A 12 29.39 -5.28 -7.16
CA ARG A 12 30.65 -4.63 -6.76
C ARG A 12 31.61 -5.54 -6.00
N GLN A 13 31.31 -6.85 -5.93
CA GLN A 13 32.09 -7.86 -5.19
C GLN A 13 32.26 -7.57 -3.68
N VAL A 14 31.36 -6.78 -3.10
CA VAL A 14 31.33 -6.45 -1.66
C VAL A 14 30.42 -7.44 -0.93
N GLN A 15 30.92 -8.09 0.13
CA GLN A 15 30.09 -8.94 0.99
C GLN A 15 29.14 -8.08 1.83
N ALA A 16 27.87 -8.48 1.92
CA ALA A 16 26.81 -7.72 2.59
C ALA A 16 25.88 -8.62 3.42
N GLU A 17 26.14 -8.65 4.73
CA GLU A 17 25.30 -9.32 5.73
C GLU A 17 24.11 -8.43 6.15
N VAL A 18 23.13 -9.01 6.86
CA VAL A 18 22.00 -8.31 7.46
C VAL A 18 21.89 -8.77 8.91
N VAL A 19 22.28 -7.88 9.83
CA VAL A 19 22.08 -8.08 11.26
C VAL A 19 20.72 -7.49 11.65
N ILE A 20 19.99 -8.20 12.51
CA ILE A 20 18.76 -7.72 13.16
C ILE A 20 19.08 -7.58 14.64
N ILE A 21 18.71 -6.43 15.23
CA ILE A 21 18.99 -6.08 16.62
C ILE A 21 17.66 -5.71 17.28
N GLU A 22 17.33 -6.35 18.39
CA GLU A 22 16.13 -6.07 19.17
C GLU A 22 16.50 -5.27 20.42
N SER A 23 15.89 -4.10 20.62
CA SER A 23 16.14 -3.24 21.78
C SER A 23 15.06 -2.17 21.94
N ASN A 24 14.94 -1.65 23.15
CA ASN A 24 14.04 -0.55 23.50
C ASN A 24 14.55 0.83 23.08
N ASP A 25 15.85 1.00 22.79
CA ASP A 25 16.38 2.25 22.22
C ASP A 25 17.34 2.01 21.04
N VAL A 26 16.97 2.57 19.90
CA VAL A 26 17.66 2.39 18.61
C VAL A 26 19.06 3.02 18.57
N ALA A 27 19.31 4.11 19.31
CA ALA A 27 20.63 4.75 19.28
C ALA A 27 21.66 3.96 20.09
N ASP A 28 21.22 3.39 21.21
CA ASP A 28 22.11 2.74 22.16
C ASP A 28 22.37 1.29 21.72
N ALA A 29 21.37 0.61 21.14
CA ALA A 29 21.54 -0.68 20.46
C ALA A 29 22.51 -0.64 19.27
N ILE A 30 22.49 0.45 18.49
CA ILE A 30 23.47 0.65 17.41
C ILE A 30 24.86 0.87 18.00
N SER A 31 25.00 1.62 19.10
CA SER A 31 26.30 1.86 19.74
C SER A 31 26.92 0.58 20.35
N GLU A 32 26.10 -0.26 20.97
CA GLU A 32 26.51 -1.55 21.50
C GLU A 32 27.04 -2.47 20.38
N GLU A 33 26.32 -2.59 19.26
CA GLU A 33 26.75 -3.44 18.14
C GLU A 33 27.98 -2.86 17.41
N LEU A 34 28.11 -1.53 17.28
CA LEU A 34 29.34 -0.88 16.78
C LEU A 34 30.56 -1.21 17.66
N THR A 35 30.36 -1.25 18.98
CA THR A 35 31.41 -1.58 19.96
C THR A 35 31.79 -3.05 19.88
N LYS A 36 30.80 -3.94 19.89
CA LYS A 36 30.92 -5.40 19.81
C LYS A 36 31.57 -5.89 18.51
N CYS A 37 31.26 -5.27 17.38
CA CYS A 37 31.82 -5.61 16.07
C CYS A 37 32.98 -4.71 15.62
N GLY A 38 33.46 -3.78 16.47
CA GLY A 38 34.65 -2.95 16.20
C GLY A 38 34.55 -2.04 14.97
N ILE A 39 33.34 -1.54 14.65
CA ILE A 39 33.05 -0.90 13.35
C ILE A 39 33.58 0.54 13.32
N ASP A 40 34.58 0.79 12.47
CA ASP A 40 35.29 2.08 12.39
C ASP A 40 34.55 3.17 11.59
N LYS A 41 33.62 2.77 10.70
CA LYS A 41 32.86 3.67 9.82
C LYS A 41 31.39 3.28 9.77
N LEU A 42 30.52 4.20 10.15
CA LEU A 42 29.06 4.06 10.08
C LEU A 42 28.46 5.07 9.09
N ALA A 43 27.60 4.61 8.18
CA ALA A 43 26.78 5.47 7.33
C ALA A 43 25.29 5.39 7.73
N ILE A 44 24.66 6.53 8.05
CA ILE A 44 23.25 6.61 8.47
C ILE A 44 22.43 7.53 7.57
N GLY A 45 21.16 7.16 7.34
CA GLY A 45 20.18 8.02 6.70
C GLY A 45 19.68 9.13 7.62
N ALA A 46 19.73 10.38 7.16
CA ALA A 46 19.18 11.54 7.84
C ALA A 46 17.97 12.11 7.08
N SER A 47 16.97 12.63 7.80
CA SER A 47 15.83 13.32 7.18
C SER A 47 16.14 14.81 6.98
N SER A 48 15.99 15.29 5.75
CA SER A 48 15.98 16.72 5.42
C SER A 48 14.79 17.42 6.10
N ARG A 49 14.94 18.71 6.42
CA ARG A 49 13.81 19.58 6.79
C ARG A 49 13.32 20.29 5.52
N GLY A 50 12.02 20.24 5.26
CA GLY A 50 11.34 21.30 4.51
C GLY A 50 11.00 22.47 5.42
N ALA A 51 10.84 23.68 4.87
CA ALA A 51 10.69 24.93 5.62
C ALA A 51 9.55 24.95 6.66
N PHE A 52 8.52 24.12 6.49
CA PHE A 52 7.28 24.15 7.30
C PHE A 52 7.11 22.97 8.29
N THR A 53 8.16 22.20 8.61
CA THR A 53 8.06 21.17 9.66
C THR A 53 8.03 21.79 11.07
N ARG A 54 6.83 21.84 11.67
CA ARG A 54 6.57 22.31 13.06
C ARG A 54 7.53 21.64 14.06
N LYS A 55 7.96 22.37 15.11
CA LYS A 55 8.88 21.85 16.15
C LYS A 55 8.26 20.66 16.92
N VAL A 56 8.47 19.43 16.44
CA VAL A 56 8.28 18.21 17.24
C VAL A 56 9.32 18.21 18.36
N LYS A 57 8.86 18.04 19.60
CA LYS A 57 9.68 18.18 20.82
C LYS A 57 10.45 16.88 21.11
N GLY A 58 11.40 16.54 20.25
CA GLY A 58 12.29 15.38 20.38
C GLY A 58 13.54 15.52 19.51
N GLY A 59 14.67 14.99 19.97
CA GLY A 59 15.93 15.00 19.22
C GLY A 59 15.85 14.18 17.93
N ARG A 60 16.59 14.55 16.89
CA ARG A 60 16.68 13.76 15.65
C ARG A 60 17.31 12.40 15.98
N LEU A 61 16.69 11.29 15.59
CA LEU A 61 17.27 9.94 15.79
C LEU A 61 18.67 9.81 15.18
N SER A 62 18.92 10.36 13.99
CA SER A 62 20.27 10.37 13.39
C SER A 62 21.28 11.19 14.20
N SER A 63 20.86 12.25 14.89
CA SER A 63 21.71 12.99 15.83
C SER A 63 21.89 12.24 17.15
N LYS A 64 20.88 11.48 17.64
CA LYS A 64 21.05 10.62 18.82
C LYS A 64 22.05 9.50 18.53
N ILE A 65 21.91 8.78 17.42
CA ILE A 65 22.88 7.76 16.96
C ILE A 65 24.28 8.36 16.82
N SER A 66 24.41 9.52 16.17
CA SER A 66 25.70 10.21 16.01
C SER A 66 26.30 10.71 17.34
N ALA A 67 25.49 10.88 18.39
CA ALA A 67 25.96 11.21 19.75
C ALA A 67 26.33 9.95 20.55
N SER A 68 25.48 8.92 20.58
CA SER A 68 25.70 7.66 21.30
C SER A 68 26.84 6.82 20.70
N ALA A 69 27.21 7.00 19.41
CA ALA A 69 28.22 6.20 18.73
C ALA A 69 29.61 6.23 19.42
N PRO A 70 30.37 5.11 19.39
CA PRO A 70 31.66 4.98 20.08
C PRO A 70 32.70 6.01 19.62
N SER A 71 33.62 6.37 20.51
CA SER A 71 34.65 7.41 20.27
C SER A 71 35.59 7.11 19.10
N PHE A 72 35.78 5.84 18.73
CA PHE A 72 36.59 5.43 17.58
C PHE A 72 35.83 5.43 16.24
N CYS A 73 34.50 5.55 16.25
CA CYS A 73 33.68 5.37 15.05
C CYS A 73 33.46 6.69 14.28
N THR A 74 33.67 6.67 12.98
CA THR A 74 33.38 7.79 12.06
C THR A 74 31.94 7.69 11.57
N VAL A 75 31.08 8.67 11.89
CA VAL A 75 29.65 8.63 11.54
C VAL A 75 29.33 9.61 10.41
N TYR A 76 28.97 9.07 9.24
CA TYR A 76 28.53 9.81 8.06
C TYR A 76 27.00 9.85 7.99
N ALA A 77 26.39 11.02 8.14
CA ALA A 77 24.94 11.20 7.97
C ALA A 77 24.62 11.68 6.55
N ILE A 78 23.77 10.96 5.81
CA ILE A 78 23.49 11.19 4.38
C ILE A 78 22.00 11.48 4.19
N SER A 79 21.65 12.51 3.40
CA SER A 79 20.25 12.90 3.12
C SER A 79 20.09 13.33 1.66
N LYS A 80 19.01 12.90 0.98
CA LYS A 80 18.78 13.09 -0.47
C LYS A 80 20.03 12.75 -1.35
N GLY A 81 20.85 11.79 -0.92
CA GLY A 81 22.11 11.42 -1.61
C GLY A 81 23.29 12.37 -1.39
N ARG A 82 23.12 13.50 -0.69
CA ARG A 82 24.18 14.44 -0.28
C ARG A 82 24.65 14.12 1.15
N LEU A 83 25.92 14.37 1.45
CA LEU A 83 26.47 14.23 2.80
C LEU A 83 25.98 15.40 3.68
N SER A 84 25.26 15.09 4.75
CA SER A 84 24.59 16.08 5.62
C SER A 84 25.39 16.45 6.87
N SER A 85 26.22 15.54 7.39
CA SER A 85 27.21 15.82 8.45
C SER A 85 28.18 14.66 8.60
N VAL A 86 29.35 14.90 9.20
CA VAL A 86 30.29 13.87 9.63
C VAL A 86 30.66 14.10 11.10
N ARG A 87 30.61 13.05 11.93
CA ARG A 87 31.34 13.01 13.21
C ARG A 87 32.64 12.24 12.98
N MET A 88 33.77 12.88 13.29
CA MET A 88 35.08 12.23 13.31
C MET A 88 35.32 11.51 14.65
N PRO A 89 36.21 10.51 14.69
CA PRO A 89 36.64 9.87 15.93
C PRO A 89 37.20 10.89 16.94
N THR A 90 36.82 10.74 18.20
CA THR A 90 37.29 11.56 19.32
C THR A 90 38.33 10.80 20.12
N PHE A 91 39.58 10.82 19.64
CA PHE A 91 40.74 10.35 20.40
C PHE A 91 41.02 11.31 21.56
N GLY A 92 40.56 10.95 22.76
CA GLY A 92 40.83 11.71 23.98
C GLY A 92 42.24 11.45 24.50
N LEU A 93 42.96 12.53 24.84
CA LEU A 93 44.17 12.44 25.64
C LEU A 93 43.82 11.87 27.02
N ALA A 94 44.44 10.75 27.40
CA ALA A 94 44.28 10.18 28.72
C ALA A 94 45.38 10.73 29.66
N GLY A 95 44.96 11.39 30.74
CA GLY A 95 45.81 11.75 31.87
C GLY A 95 46.29 13.20 31.92
N THR A 96 45.59 14.01 32.72
CA THR A 96 46.13 14.46 34.01
C THR A 96 44.98 14.73 34.99
N THR A 97 45.21 14.41 36.26
CA THR A 97 44.33 14.76 37.38
C THR A 97 44.52 16.22 37.79
N ILE A 98 43.42 16.92 38.07
CA ILE A 98 43.31 17.98 39.10
C ILE A 98 41.81 18.20 39.35
N ASP A 99 41.40 18.21 40.61
CA ASP A 99 40.07 18.66 41.02
C ASP A 99 39.99 20.19 41.01
N ASP A 100 38.82 20.77 40.69
CA ASP A 100 38.06 21.51 41.72
C ASP A 100 36.59 21.78 41.32
N ARG A 101 35.82 22.32 42.26
CA ARG A 101 34.39 22.62 42.21
C ARG A 101 34.12 24.10 41.91
N SER A 102 33.13 24.40 41.05
CA SER A 102 32.26 25.57 41.27
C SER A 102 30.97 25.54 40.44
N ASN A 103 29.88 26.04 41.03
CA ASN A 103 28.61 26.35 40.36
C ASN A 103 28.62 27.76 39.77
N SER A 104 28.15 27.94 38.53
CA SER A 104 27.28 29.05 38.09
C SER A 104 27.05 28.91 36.57
N SER A 105 25.86 28.65 36.02
CA SER A 105 24.57 29.39 36.07
C SER A 105 24.55 30.70 35.28
N ALA A 106 23.97 30.64 34.07
CA ALA A 106 23.50 31.78 33.26
C ALA A 106 24.61 32.75 32.73
N ASP A 107 24.33 33.69 31.82
CA ASP A 107 23.07 33.95 31.11
C ASP A 107 23.32 34.20 29.60
N SER A 108 22.28 33.98 28.80
CA SER A 108 22.25 34.35 27.39
C SER A 108 22.01 35.85 27.19
N ARG A 109 22.79 36.48 26.30
CA ARG A 109 22.38 37.74 25.66
C ARG A 109 23.14 38.01 24.35
N SER A 110 22.51 37.68 23.23
CA SER A 110 22.89 38.18 21.91
C SER A 110 22.47 39.65 21.77
N PHE A 111 23.33 40.48 21.19
CA PHE A 111 22.91 41.74 20.56
C PHE A 111 23.53 41.87 19.17
N SER A 112 22.85 42.61 18.29
CA SER A 112 23.02 42.57 16.83
C SER A 112 23.18 43.97 16.23
N SER A 113 23.42 44.01 14.90
CA SER A 113 23.86 45.17 14.08
C SER A 113 25.39 45.32 14.16
N GLY A 114 26.14 45.57 13.09
CA GLY A 114 25.89 46.29 11.83
C GLY A 114 27.16 47.15 11.59
N THR A 115 27.55 47.61 10.39
CA THR A 115 26.88 47.75 9.10
C THR A 115 27.97 48.00 8.02
N THR A 116 27.60 47.92 6.73
CA THR A 116 28.31 48.49 5.54
C THR A 116 29.59 47.84 4.99
N CYS A 117 29.61 47.80 3.66
CA CYS A 117 30.67 47.40 2.74
C CYS A 117 31.88 48.35 2.73
N SER A 118 33.04 47.86 2.26
CA SER A 118 33.58 48.30 0.96
C SER A 118 34.60 47.32 0.34
N LEU A 119 34.81 47.51 -0.96
CA LEU A 119 35.63 46.76 -1.93
C LEU A 119 37.17 46.83 -1.69
N SER A 120 37.93 46.02 -2.45
CA SER A 120 39.36 46.16 -2.83
C SER A 120 40.48 45.79 -1.84
N GLU A 121 41.74 45.53 -2.25
CA GLU A 121 42.27 44.74 -3.39
C GLU A 121 43.79 44.44 -3.23
N TRP A 122 44.16 43.19 -2.95
CA TRP A 122 45.49 42.54 -3.16
C TRP A 122 46.79 43.04 -2.44
N THR A 123 47.80 42.16 -2.55
CA THR A 123 49.26 42.23 -2.27
C THR A 123 49.79 42.02 -0.85
N GLU A 124 51.03 41.50 -0.80
CA GLU A 124 51.70 40.83 0.32
C GLU A 124 52.94 41.60 0.78
N THR A 125 53.36 41.48 2.06
CA THR A 125 54.70 40.98 2.48
C THR A 125 54.88 40.98 4.02
N ASP A 126 55.59 39.94 4.49
CA ASP A 126 56.49 39.79 5.65
C ASP A 126 56.29 40.73 6.88
N ALA A 127 55.86 40.26 8.07
CA ALA A 127 56.35 39.20 8.98
C ALA A 127 57.34 39.72 10.07
N ASP A 128 56.93 39.63 11.35
CA ASP A 128 57.53 38.67 12.30
C ASP A 128 56.62 38.39 13.54
N SER A 129 56.94 37.28 14.20
CA SER A 129 56.43 36.57 15.38
C SER A 129 55.78 37.33 16.56
N SER A 130 54.60 36.83 16.98
CA SER A 130 54.36 36.22 18.31
C SER A 130 53.02 35.47 18.36
N ALA A 131 52.90 34.43 19.17
CA ALA A 131 51.86 33.39 19.00
C ALA A 131 50.70 33.42 20.03
N SER A 132 49.49 33.15 19.54
CA SER A 132 48.33 32.69 20.34
C SER A 132 47.43 31.75 19.50
N HIS A 133 46.81 30.75 20.13
CA HIS A 133 46.15 29.65 19.40
C HIS A 133 44.85 30.05 18.67
N ALA A 134 44.76 29.68 17.39
CA ALA A 134 43.50 29.55 16.66
C ALA A 134 43.51 28.28 15.79
N HIS A 135 42.57 27.36 16.01
CA HIS A 135 42.42 26.18 15.15
C HIS A 135 41.69 26.57 13.85
N SER A 136 42.46 26.77 12.77
CA SER A 136 41.93 27.09 11.44
C SER A 136 41.08 25.93 10.88
N TYR A 137 39.86 26.24 10.44
CA TYR A 137 39.01 25.30 9.73
C TYR A 137 39.51 25.12 8.28
N CYS A 138 40.06 23.95 7.98
CA CYS A 138 40.52 23.62 6.64
C CYS A 138 39.34 23.53 5.64
N PRO A 139 39.38 24.23 4.48
CA PRO A 139 38.27 24.22 3.52
C PRO A 139 37.89 22.83 2.99
N LEU A 140 36.59 22.57 2.86
CA LEU A 140 36.01 21.29 2.41
C LEU A 140 36.54 20.81 1.04
N ALA A 141 36.97 21.73 0.17
CA ALA A 141 37.61 21.38 -1.10
C ALA A 141 38.94 20.64 -0.91
N LEU A 142 39.77 21.07 0.04
CA LEU A 142 41.08 20.47 0.33
C LEU A 142 40.92 19.08 0.97
N GLN A 143 39.92 18.92 1.84
CA GLN A 143 39.57 17.62 2.45
C GLN A 143 39.09 16.61 1.40
N ARG A 144 38.30 17.07 0.41
CA ARG A 144 37.85 16.24 -0.73
C ARG A 144 39.04 15.76 -1.57
N ASP A 145 40.01 16.64 -1.80
CA ASP A 145 41.20 16.36 -2.62
C ASP A 145 42.22 15.45 -1.89
N GLN A 146 42.28 15.50 -0.56
CA GLN A 146 43.01 14.50 0.25
C GLN A 146 42.32 13.13 0.24
N ALA A 147 40.99 13.08 0.38
CA ALA A 147 40.23 11.82 0.34
C ALA A 147 40.35 11.09 -1.01
N LEU A 148 40.36 11.83 -2.12
CA LEU A 148 40.55 11.25 -3.47
C LEU A 148 41.97 10.71 -3.69
N ARG A 149 43.01 11.39 -3.17
CA ARG A 149 44.40 10.88 -3.23
C ARG A 149 44.60 9.60 -2.43
N ALA A 150 43.86 9.40 -1.34
CA ALA A 150 43.92 8.16 -0.55
C ALA A 150 43.35 6.94 -1.31
N LEU A 151 42.29 7.12 -2.10
CA LEU A 151 41.64 6.04 -2.85
C LEU A 151 42.43 5.57 -4.08
N ASN A 152 43.10 6.48 -4.79
CA ASN A 152 43.80 6.16 -6.05
C ASN A 152 45.15 5.42 -5.88
N ARG A 153 45.54 4.99 -4.67
CA ARG A 153 46.86 4.37 -4.43
C ARG A 153 46.91 2.84 -4.60
N HIS A 154 45.78 2.17 -4.81
CA HIS A 154 45.70 0.71 -4.91
C HIS A 154 44.80 0.19 -6.05
N LEU A 155 45.25 0.33 -7.30
CA LEU A 155 44.90 -0.63 -8.36
C LEU A 155 45.96 -0.63 -9.48
N PRO A 156 46.49 -1.80 -9.91
CA PRO A 156 47.45 -1.88 -11.01
C PRO A 156 46.76 -1.80 -12.39
N THR A 157 47.37 -1.10 -13.34
CA THR A 157 46.86 -0.93 -14.72
C THR A 157 47.43 -1.98 -15.69
N LYS A 158 46.55 -2.62 -16.47
CA LYS A 158 46.79 -3.37 -17.73
C LYS A 158 45.46 -3.98 -18.21
N SER A 159 45.16 -4.21 -19.49
CA SER A 159 45.59 -3.56 -20.75
C SER A 159 44.71 -4.12 -21.90
N ASN A 160 44.53 -3.35 -22.98
CA ASN A 160 43.64 -3.67 -24.11
C ASN A 160 43.92 -5.01 -24.82
N THR A 161 42.85 -5.63 -25.37
CA THR A 161 42.81 -6.25 -26.72
C THR A 161 41.37 -6.18 -27.27
N THR A 162 41.19 -6.44 -28.57
CA THR A 162 40.00 -6.10 -29.37
C THR A 162 39.44 -7.30 -30.17
N GLU A 163 38.31 -7.07 -30.84
CA GLU A 163 37.83 -7.70 -32.10
C GLU A 163 36.63 -8.70 -32.13
N HIS A 164 35.66 -8.32 -32.97
CA HIS A 164 34.90 -9.09 -33.98
C HIS A 164 34.07 -10.36 -33.67
N SER A 165 32.75 -10.13 -33.56
CA SER A 165 31.65 -10.75 -34.36
C SER A 165 31.55 -12.27 -34.59
N SER A 166 30.40 -12.87 -34.24
CA SER A 166 29.41 -13.46 -35.19
C SER A 166 28.42 -14.44 -34.53
N THR A 167 27.24 -14.52 -35.15
CA THR A 167 26.09 -15.42 -34.94
C THR A 167 26.35 -16.89 -34.55
N SER A 168 25.48 -17.42 -33.67
CA SER A 168 24.93 -18.77 -33.84
C SER A 168 23.55 -18.96 -33.17
N THR A 169 22.65 -19.64 -33.89
CA THR A 169 21.49 -20.36 -33.34
C THR A 169 21.95 -21.70 -32.74
N ILE A 170 21.20 -22.28 -31.80
CA ILE A 170 20.90 -23.73 -31.75
C ILE A 170 19.84 -24.05 -30.67
N GLU A 171 19.27 -25.25 -30.78
CA GLU A 171 18.03 -25.70 -30.17
C GLU A 171 18.15 -26.27 -28.75
N SER A 172 17.00 -26.26 -28.07
CA SER A 172 16.50 -27.33 -27.20
C SER A 172 17.27 -28.66 -27.23
N PHE A 173 17.67 -29.13 -26.05
CA PHE A 173 17.89 -30.55 -25.77
C PHE A 173 16.94 -31.05 -24.68
N GLY A 174 16.48 -32.30 -24.82
CA GLY A 174 15.69 -33.01 -23.81
C GLY A 174 15.95 -34.52 -23.86
N ALA A 175 15.64 -35.21 -22.76
CA ALA A 175 15.57 -36.66 -22.66
C ALA A 175 14.18 -37.03 -22.10
N HIS A 176 13.36 -37.92 -22.68
CA HIS A 176 13.59 -39.36 -22.97
C HIS A 176 13.84 -40.15 -21.66
N HIS A 177 13.07 -41.18 -21.26
CA HIS A 177 11.92 -41.91 -21.84
C HIS A 177 11.03 -42.43 -20.66
N SER A 178 9.68 -42.44 -20.69
CA SER A 178 8.75 -43.52 -21.14
C SER A 178 9.18 -44.96 -20.81
N LYS A 179 8.36 -45.94 -20.40
CA LYS A 179 6.88 -46.21 -20.48
C LYS A 179 6.53 -47.29 -19.39
N SER A 180 5.39 -47.97 -19.22
CA SER A 180 4.07 -48.16 -19.90
C SER A 180 3.01 -48.76 -18.92
N SER A 181 1.85 -49.18 -19.45
CA SER A 181 0.74 -49.97 -18.84
C SER A 181 1.09 -51.47 -18.59
N SER A 182 0.23 -52.40 -18.08
CA SER A 182 -1.25 -52.50 -18.04
C SER A 182 -1.85 -53.57 -17.08
N VAL A 183 -3.00 -53.25 -16.45
CA VAL A 183 -4.27 -54.02 -16.36
C VAL A 183 -4.33 -55.49 -15.82
N ASP A 184 -5.05 -55.63 -14.68
CA ASP A 184 -5.97 -56.72 -14.21
C ASP A 184 -5.58 -57.77 -13.13
N ARG A 185 -6.59 -58.10 -12.29
CA ARG A 185 -6.82 -59.24 -11.35
C ARG A 185 -5.80 -59.64 -10.28
N GLY A 186 -6.27 -59.81 -9.03
CA GLY A 186 -5.60 -60.61 -7.99
C GLY A 186 -5.95 -60.29 -6.52
N GLU A 187 -6.87 -61.07 -5.97
CA GLU A 187 -7.38 -61.25 -4.59
C GLU A 187 -6.53 -60.99 -3.31
N GLU A 188 -7.28 -60.83 -2.19
CA GLU A 188 -7.00 -61.12 -0.76
C GLU A 188 -6.03 -60.31 0.14
N GLY A 189 -6.50 -60.07 1.39
CA GLY A 189 -5.71 -59.78 2.60
C GLY A 189 -5.34 -58.31 2.91
N THR A 190 -5.30 -57.81 4.15
CA THR A 190 -5.69 -58.39 5.46
C THR A 190 -6.03 -57.29 6.48
N VAL A 191 -7.26 -57.35 7.01
CA VAL A 191 -7.76 -56.92 8.35
C VAL A 191 -7.33 -55.57 8.96
N SER A 192 -8.33 -54.70 9.16
CA SER A 192 -8.37 -53.66 10.19
C SER A 192 -8.89 -54.21 11.53
N ASN A 193 -8.21 -53.94 12.65
CA ASN A 193 -8.61 -54.46 13.97
C ASN A 193 -9.68 -53.60 14.68
N LEU A 194 -10.89 -54.14 14.86
CA LEU A 194 -11.81 -53.79 15.95
C LEU A 194 -12.72 -54.98 16.32
N LEU A 195 -12.64 -55.38 17.60
CA LEU A 195 -13.62 -56.13 18.42
C LEU A 195 -13.94 -57.62 18.14
N ASP A 196 -13.63 -58.40 19.18
CA ASP A 196 -14.44 -59.48 19.82
C ASP A 196 -14.42 -60.92 19.25
N VAL A 197 -14.88 -61.86 20.09
CA VAL A 197 -15.28 -63.29 19.91
C VAL A 197 -14.59 -64.30 20.85
N GLN A 198 -15.29 -64.61 21.95
CA GLN A 198 -15.58 -65.93 22.56
C GLN A 198 -14.48 -66.91 23.04
N SER A 199 -14.63 -67.32 24.30
CA SER A 199 -14.98 -68.71 24.73
C SER A 199 -15.38 -68.70 26.22
N GLY A 200 -16.28 -69.53 26.77
CA GLY A 200 -17.15 -70.57 26.21
C GLY A 200 -17.78 -71.43 27.34
N ALA A 201 -18.94 -72.06 27.08
CA ALA A 201 -19.83 -72.80 28.02
C ALA A 201 -20.57 -71.90 29.06
N MET A 202 -21.90 -71.94 29.27
CA MET A 202 -22.94 -73.00 29.32
C MET A 202 -22.81 -73.96 30.51
N ARG A 203 -23.86 -74.37 31.22
CA ARG A 203 -25.33 -74.05 31.30
C ARG A 203 -25.76 -74.48 32.74
N THR A 204 -26.86 -74.05 33.34
CA THR A 204 -28.26 -74.37 33.01
C THR A 204 -29.27 -73.39 33.63
N THR A 205 -30.54 -73.53 33.24
CA THR A 205 -31.71 -72.75 33.69
C THR A 205 -32.66 -73.61 34.53
N SER A 206 -33.31 -73.02 35.55
CA SER A 206 -34.77 -73.12 35.78
C SER A 206 -35.22 -72.19 36.91
N SER A 207 -36.53 -71.96 37.02
CA SER A 207 -37.17 -71.04 37.96
C SER A 207 -38.40 -71.66 38.63
N ASN A 208 -38.72 -71.25 39.87
CA ASN A 208 -40.05 -70.77 40.34
C ASN A 208 -40.43 -71.04 41.81
N THR A 209 -41.32 -70.18 42.32
CA THR A 209 -42.42 -70.42 43.30
C THR A 209 -42.15 -70.90 44.74
N SER A 210 -42.18 -69.94 45.66
CA SER A 210 -43.10 -69.84 46.83
C SER A 210 -43.40 -71.02 47.78
N SER A 211 -43.08 -70.76 49.07
CA SER A 211 -43.96 -70.81 50.27
C SER A 211 -44.15 -72.08 51.14
N ARG A 212 -43.99 -71.86 52.47
CA ARG A 212 -44.54 -72.53 53.69
C ARG A 212 -44.11 -73.98 54.04
N VAL A 213 -43.61 -74.14 55.30
CA VAL A 213 -44.04 -75.09 56.39
C VAL A 213 -43.99 -76.62 56.07
N GLU A 214 -43.65 -77.60 56.94
CA GLU A 214 -43.47 -77.86 58.40
C GLU A 214 -42.16 -78.71 58.57
N ASP A 215 -41.35 -78.68 59.63
CA ASP A 215 -41.43 -79.18 61.03
C ASP A 215 -40.89 -80.63 61.31
N GLN A 216 -40.19 -80.78 62.45
CA GLN A 216 -39.66 -81.96 63.20
C GLN A 216 -38.78 -83.06 62.57
N ALA A 217 -37.75 -83.47 63.35
CA ALA A 217 -37.64 -84.83 63.93
C ALA A 217 -36.58 -84.91 65.06
N SER A 218 -36.82 -85.74 66.08
CA SER A 218 -35.89 -86.06 67.19
C SER A 218 -35.57 -87.57 67.24
N PRO A 219 -34.69 -88.02 68.16
CA PRO A 219 -35.20 -88.82 69.29
C PRO A 219 -34.57 -88.37 70.64
N ARG A 220 -35.15 -88.57 71.86
CA ARG A 220 -35.54 -89.81 72.56
C ARG A 220 -34.36 -90.80 72.72
N SER A 221 -34.13 -91.48 73.85
CA SER A 221 -34.72 -91.50 75.21
C SER A 221 -33.59 -92.00 76.17
N VAL A 222 -33.69 -92.02 77.51
CA VAL A 222 -34.29 -93.11 78.32
C VAL A 222 -34.10 -92.76 79.81
N ARG A 223 -35.10 -93.03 80.68
CA ARG A 223 -34.94 -93.13 82.16
C ARG A 223 -34.67 -94.59 82.56
N PRO A 224 -34.25 -94.84 83.81
CA PRO A 224 -35.15 -95.67 84.61
C PRO A 224 -35.59 -95.00 85.92
N SER A 225 -36.76 -95.42 86.39
CA SER A 225 -37.35 -95.05 87.68
C SER A 225 -38.19 -96.23 88.17
N THR A 226 -38.04 -96.57 89.45
CA THR A 226 -38.91 -97.45 90.27
C THR A 226 -38.75 -96.93 91.72
N GLU A 227 -39.75 -96.83 92.60
CA GLU A 227 -40.88 -97.73 92.91
C GLU A 227 -40.37 -99.02 93.63
N ASP A 228 -40.97 -99.53 94.72
CA ASP A 228 -42.20 -99.10 95.42
C ASP A 228 -42.28 -99.52 96.92
N SER A 229 -43.25 -98.91 97.61
CA SER A 229 -44.15 -99.47 98.66
C SER A 229 -43.67 -100.20 99.94
N MET A 230 -43.99 -99.57 101.09
CA MET A 230 -44.86 -100.05 102.20
C MET A 230 -44.45 -101.11 103.27
N MET A 231 -44.77 -100.73 104.52
CA MET A 231 -45.28 -101.50 105.70
C MET A 231 -44.40 -102.49 106.51
N ASP A 232 -43.95 -101.97 107.67
CA ASP A 232 -44.42 -102.35 109.03
C ASP A 232 -43.60 -103.29 109.97
N SER A 233 -43.78 -103.03 111.29
CA SER A 233 -43.60 -103.90 112.48
C SER A 233 -42.20 -104.42 112.92
N SER A 234 -41.56 -103.61 113.78
CA SER A 234 -41.04 -103.99 115.14
C SER A 234 -39.67 -104.69 115.38
N SER A 235 -39.08 -104.37 116.56
CA SER A 235 -38.29 -105.24 117.47
C SER A 235 -36.75 -105.48 117.31
N PHE A 236 -35.96 -104.73 118.10
CA PHE A 236 -34.74 -105.09 118.89
C PHE A 236 -33.38 -105.57 118.28
N SER A 237 -32.35 -104.74 118.56
CA SER A 237 -30.96 -104.99 119.08
C SER A 237 -29.78 -105.61 118.28
N ASP A 238 -28.65 -104.85 118.33
CA ASP A 238 -27.24 -105.23 118.65
C ASP A 238 -26.12 -105.44 117.59
N ASN A 239 -25.04 -104.64 117.77
CA ASN A 239 -23.58 -104.75 117.50
C ASN A 239 -23.09 -105.16 116.08
N GLU A 240 -22.20 -104.46 115.37
CA GLU A 240 -20.97 -103.66 115.64
C GLU A 240 -19.64 -104.47 115.53
N VAL A 241 -18.77 -104.00 114.60
CA VAL A 241 -17.29 -104.09 114.46
C VAL A 241 -16.86 -104.33 113.00
N ASP A 242 -16.73 -103.25 112.21
CA ASP A 242 -15.79 -103.11 111.06
C ASP A 242 -15.73 -101.62 110.65
N LEU A 243 -14.66 -100.90 110.99
CA LEU A 243 -14.59 -99.43 110.83
C LEU A 243 -13.28 -98.90 110.21
N THR A 244 -12.28 -99.74 110.01
CA THR A 244 -10.91 -99.29 109.68
C THR A 244 -10.61 -99.28 108.18
N PHE A 245 -11.28 -100.10 107.37
CA PHE A 245 -11.01 -100.21 105.93
C PHE A 245 -11.58 -99.04 105.11
N GLU A 246 -12.73 -98.48 105.50
CA GLU A 246 -13.38 -97.36 104.78
C GLU A 246 -12.54 -96.07 104.79
N LEU A 247 -11.79 -95.81 105.87
CA LEU A 247 -11.10 -94.54 106.08
C LEU A 247 -10.00 -94.23 105.04
N ASP A 248 -9.24 -95.24 104.59
CA ASP A 248 -8.19 -95.03 103.59
C ASP A 248 -8.74 -95.03 102.15
N LYS A 249 -9.89 -95.68 101.90
CA LYS A 249 -10.62 -95.53 100.63
C LYS A 249 -11.09 -94.08 100.45
N LEU A 250 -11.76 -93.52 101.47
CA LEU A 250 -12.24 -92.13 101.48
C LEU A 250 -11.13 -91.10 101.24
N ARG A 251 -9.91 -91.35 101.73
CA ARG A 251 -8.74 -90.47 101.51
C ARG A 251 -8.26 -90.40 100.06
N ILE A 252 -8.46 -91.45 99.27
CA ILE A 252 -8.09 -91.47 97.85
C ILE A 252 -9.17 -90.75 97.03
N GLU A 253 -10.44 -91.05 97.30
CA GLU A 253 -11.58 -90.37 96.65
C GLU A 253 -11.56 -88.85 96.91
N LEU A 254 -11.33 -88.42 98.16
CA LEU A 254 -11.23 -87.00 98.50
C LEU A 254 -10.12 -86.28 97.70
N ARG A 255 -8.95 -86.91 97.54
CA ARG A 255 -7.82 -86.31 96.80
C ARG A 255 -8.09 -86.25 95.30
N HIS A 256 -8.82 -87.23 94.75
CA HIS A 256 -9.26 -87.20 93.35
C HIS A 256 -10.28 -86.09 93.11
N VAL A 257 -11.27 -85.94 94.00
CA VAL A 257 -12.26 -84.86 93.95
C VAL A 257 -11.62 -83.47 94.10
N GLN A 258 -10.60 -83.31 94.96
CA GLN A 258 -9.83 -82.07 95.05
C GLN A 258 -9.11 -81.74 93.74
N GLY A 259 -8.42 -82.70 93.13
CA GLY A 259 -7.77 -82.49 91.82
C GLY A 259 -8.77 -82.14 90.71
N MET A 260 -9.93 -82.79 90.67
CA MET A 260 -11.00 -82.43 89.73
C MET A 260 -11.56 -81.02 89.97
N TYR A 261 -11.67 -80.59 91.22
CA TYR A 261 -12.14 -79.25 91.58
C TYR A 261 -11.12 -78.17 91.20
N GLU A 262 -9.83 -78.42 91.40
CA GLU A 262 -8.74 -77.53 90.96
C GLU A 262 -8.71 -77.38 89.43
N THR A 263 -8.83 -78.50 88.68
CA THR A 263 -8.94 -78.46 87.22
C THR A 263 -10.18 -77.66 86.77
N ALA A 264 -11.35 -77.90 87.37
CA ALA A 264 -12.58 -77.18 87.01
C ALA A 264 -12.50 -75.66 87.34
N GLN A 265 -11.80 -75.27 88.41
CA GLN A 265 -11.52 -73.85 88.68
C GLN A 265 -10.54 -73.24 87.67
N HIS A 266 -9.52 -73.99 87.23
CA HIS A 266 -8.60 -73.53 86.19
C HIS A 266 -9.32 -73.33 84.85
N GLU A 267 -10.08 -74.34 84.40
CA GLU A 267 -10.86 -74.29 83.14
C GLU A 267 -11.90 -73.15 83.15
N THR A 268 -12.60 -72.92 84.26
CA THR A 268 -13.57 -71.80 84.36
C THR A 268 -12.90 -70.43 84.47
N SER A 269 -11.68 -70.35 85.03
CA SER A 269 -10.86 -69.13 85.00
C SER A 269 -10.36 -68.83 83.60
N ASP A 270 -9.82 -69.83 82.89
CA ASP A 270 -9.32 -69.70 81.51
C ASP A 270 -10.44 -69.30 80.55
N ALA A 271 -11.59 -69.98 80.62
CA ALA A 271 -12.77 -69.62 79.82
C ALA A 271 -13.27 -68.20 80.13
N SER A 272 -13.15 -67.73 81.39
CA SER A 272 -13.45 -66.34 81.76
C SER A 272 -12.43 -65.34 81.19
N HIS A 273 -11.16 -65.73 81.06
CA HIS A 273 -10.11 -64.92 80.45
C HIS A 273 -10.30 -64.82 78.93
N GLU A 274 -10.46 -65.96 78.25
CA GLU A 274 -10.70 -66.02 76.81
C GLU A 274 -11.97 -65.25 76.41
N LEU A 275 -13.06 -65.38 77.16
CA LEU A 275 -14.30 -64.64 76.91
C LEU A 275 -14.09 -63.11 77.01
N LYS A 276 -13.27 -62.63 77.95
CA LYS A 276 -12.91 -61.21 78.06
C LYS A 276 -12.08 -60.76 76.87
N GLU A 277 -11.09 -61.54 76.46
CA GLU A 277 -10.24 -61.20 75.31
C GLU A 277 -11.05 -61.17 73.99
N LEU A 278 -11.93 -62.15 73.79
CA LEU A 278 -12.87 -62.17 72.66
C LEU A 278 -13.84 -60.97 72.70
N SER A 279 -14.31 -60.55 73.89
CA SER A 279 -15.14 -59.34 74.01
C SER A 279 -14.39 -58.06 73.65
N LEU A 280 -13.10 -57.97 73.98
CA LEU A 280 -12.24 -56.83 73.66
C LEU A 280 -12.00 -56.76 72.15
N ARG A 281 -11.59 -57.89 71.54
CA ARG A 281 -11.38 -58.01 70.09
C ARG A 281 -12.65 -57.64 69.31
N ARG A 282 -13.82 -58.14 69.72
CA ARG A 282 -15.13 -57.76 69.14
C ARG A 282 -15.44 -56.26 69.27
N MET A 283 -15.02 -55.61 70.36
CA MET A 283 -15.20 -54.16 70.53
C MET A 283 -14.32 -53.37 69.56
N GLU A 284 -13.05 -53.76 69.40
CA GLU A 284 -12.16 -53.14 68.41
C GLU A 284 -12.64 -53.33 66.97
N GLU A 285 -13.09 -54.54 66.61
CA GLU A 285 -13.63 -54.84 65.28
C GLU A 285 -14.86 -53.99 64.98
N ASN A 286 -15.77 -53.82 65.94
CA ASN A 286 -16.92 -52.92 65.80
C ASN A 286 -16.50 -51.45 65.59
N GLN A 287 -15.47 -50.96 66.30
CA GLN A 287 -14.94 -49.60 66.06
C GLN A 287 -14.34 -49.47 64.66
N LYS A 288 -13.54 -50.45 64.21
CA LYS A 288 -12.94 -50.49 62.86
C LYS A 288 -14.01 -50.51 61.77
N LEU A 289 -15.07 -51.31 61.94
CA LEU A 289 -16.24 -51.35 61.04
C LEU A 289 -17.01 -50.03 61.01
N GLN A 290 -17.20 -49.38 62.15
CA GLN A 290 -17.85 -48.07 62.24
C GLN A 290 -17.03 -46.98 61.53
N GLU A 291 -15.69 -47.01 61.66
CA GLU A 291 -14.81 -46.10 60.95
C GLU A 291 -14.85 -46.32 59.43
N ILE A 292 -14.79 -47.58 58.98
CA ILE A 292 -14.91 -47.97 57.56
C ILE A 292 -16.24 -47.49 56.97
N SER A 293 -17.35 -47.74 57.65
CA SER A 293 -18.69 -47.26 57.26
C SER A 293 -18.73 -45.73 57.13
N SER A 294 -18.09 -45.01 58.04
CA SER A 294 -17.99 -43.54 57.96
C SER A 294 -17.16 -43.05 56.77
N ARG A 295 -16.09 -43.76 56.39
CA ARG A 295 -15.28 -43.46 55.20
C ARG A 295 -16.05 -43.78 53.92
N GLU A 296 -16.73 -44.92 53.87
CA GLU A 296 -17.54 -45.32 52.73
C GLU A 296 -18.69 -44.34 52.47
N HIS A 297 -19.38 -43.87 53.53
CA HIS A 297 -20.44 -42.89 53.38
C HIS A 297 -19.92 -41.56 52.81
N LYS A 298 -18.75 -41.08 53.26
CA LYS A 298 -18.08 -39.88 52.73
C LYS A 298 -17.67 -40.06 51.27
N ALA A 299 -17.09 -41.21 50.90
CA ALA A 299 -16.73 -41.52 49.52
C ALA A 299 -17.97 -41.57 48.60
N ARG A 300 -19.06 -42.23 49.05
CA ARG A 300 -20.35 -42.25 48.33
C ARG A 300 -20.99 -40.86 48.23
N ALA A 301 -20.73 -39.93 49.15
CA ALA A 301 -21.19 -38.55 49.02
C ALA A 301 -20.42 -37.80 47.92
N LEU A 302 -19.08 -37.83 47.95
CA LEU A 302 -18.21 -37.19 46.96
C LEU A 302 -18.48 -37.70 45.54
N VAL A 303 -18.70 -39.00 45.35
CA VAL A 303 -19.05 -39.58 44.04
C VAL A 303 -20.38 -39.05 43.49
N ARG A 304 -21.38 -38.80 44.34
CA ARG A 304 -22.65 -38.18 43.91
C ARG A 304 -22.46 -36.72 43.50
N GLU A 305 -21.68 -35.96 44.26
CA GLU A 305 -21.39 -34.55 43.96
C GLU A 305 -20.58 -34.41 42.65
N MET A 306 -19.53 -35.23 42.48
CA MET A 306 -18.76 -35.34 41.23
C MET A 306 -19.66 -35.68 40.04
N LYS A 307 -20.58 -36.65 40.21
CA LYS A 307 -21.53 -37.02 39.16
C LYS A 307 -22.48 -35.87 38.79
N GLN A 308 -23.04 -35.16 39.77
CA GLN A 308 -23.90 -34.00 39.53
C GLN A 308 -23.16 -32.86 38.80
N LYS A 309 -21.93 -32.55 39.21
CA LYS A 309 -21.07 -31.56 38.54
C LYS A 309 -20.72 -31.96 37.11
N ARG A 310 -20.49 -33.25 36.85
CA ARG A 310 -20.29 -33.78 35.49
C ARG A 310 -21.56 -33.63 34.64
N GLU A 311 -22.73 -33.96 35.19
CA GLU A 311 -24.01 -33.87 34.49
C GLU A 311 -24.47 -32.42 34.21
N SER A 312 -24.09 -31.43 35.04
CA SER A 312 -24.32 -30.02 34.72
C SER A 312 -23.40 -29.53 33.60
N ALA A 313 -22.10 -29.84 33.70
CA ALA A 313 -21.12 -29.47 32.67
C ALA A 313 -21.41 -30.13 31.31
N GLU A 314 -21.88 -31.38 31.31
CA GLU A 314 -22.25 -32.11 30.09
C GLU A 314 -23.47 -31.50 29.38
N LYS A 315 -24.43 -30.93 30.14
CA LYS A 315 -25.58 -30.17 29.61
C LYS A 315 -25.16 -28.81 29.05
N GLU A 316 -24.32 -28.07 29.79
CA GLU A 316 -23.79 -26.78 29.36
C GLU A 316 -22.94 -26.92 28.07
N ALA A 317 -22.10 -27.96 28.02
CA ALA A 317 -21.34 -28.36 26.85
C ALA A 317 -22.21 -28.87 25.68
N ALA A 318 -23.47 -29.25 25.90
CA ALA A 318 -24.41 -29.61 24.83
C ALA A 318 -25.07 -28.36 24.25
N VAL A 319 -25.60 -27.47 25.09
CA VAL A 319 -26.25 -26.21 24.67
C VAL A 319 -25.28 -25.30 23.91
N THR A 320 -24.02 -25.21 24.35
CA THR A 320 -22.98 -24.42 23.66
C THR A 320 -22.61 -24.99 22.29
N ARG A 321 -22.64 -26.31 22.10
CA ARG A 321 -22.46 -26.95 20.78
C ARG A 321 -23.64 -26.66 19.85
N GLU A 322 -24.89 -26.82 20.31
CA GLU A 322 -26.08 -26.54 19.50
C GLU A 322 -26.15 -25.08 19.04
N LEU A 323 -25.69 -24.14 19.89
CA LEU A 323 -25.58 -22.72 19.54
C LEU A 323 -24.51 -22.47 18.47
N ALA A 324 -23.32 -23.05 18.62
CA ALA A 324 -22.22 -22.92 17.66
C ALA A 324 -22.56 -23.56 16.29
N GLU A 325 -23.28 -24.69 16.29
CA GLU A 325 -23.77 -25.33 15.07
C GLU A 325 -24.78 -24.41 14.34
N ARG A 326 -25.74 -23.80 15.05
CA ARG A 326 -26.64 -22.78 14.46
C ARG A 326 -25.90 -21.57 13.90
N GLU A 327 -24.90 -21.03 14.61
CA GLU A 327 -24.11 -19.91 14.12
C GLU A 327 -23.35 -20.28 12.84
N SER A 328 -22.77 -21.49 12.78
CA SER A 328 -22.06 -21.98 11.60
C SER A 328 -22.96 -22.11 10.36
N LEU A 329 -24.20 -22.56 10.55
CA LEU A 329 -25.21 -22.69 9.50
C LEU A 329 -25.68 -21.31 9.00
N ALA A 330 -26.02 -20.40 9.92
CA ALA A 330 -26.44 -19.03 9.58
C ALA A 330 -25.33 -18.25 8.86
N ARG A 331 -24.06 -18.45 9.26
CA ARG A 331 -22.90 -17.87 8.58
C ARG A 331 -22.74 -18.41 7.15
N LYS A 332 -22.90 -19.72 6.95
CA LYS A 332 -22.82 -20.34 5.62
C LYS A 332 -23.95 -19.87 4.69
N GLU A 333 -25.18 -19.78 5.21
CA GLU A 333 -26.31 -19.24 4.46
C GLU A 333 -26.09 -17.76 4.09
N ALA A 334 -25.56 -16.95 5.00
CA ALA A 334 -25.21 -15.56 4.71
C ALA A 334 -24.11 -15.43 3.63
N GLU A 335 -23.12 -16.32 3.63
CA GLU A 335 -22.06 -16.37 2.61
C GLU A 335 -22.59 -16.81 1.23
N GLU A 336 -23.45 -17.83 1.18
CA GLU A 336 -24.14 -18.27 -0.05
C GLU A 336 -25.12 -17.20 -0.58
N ASN A 337 -25.77 -16.43 0.30
CA ASN A 337 -26.61 -15.29 -0.08
C ASN A 337 -25.78 -14.12 -0.63
N ALA A 338 -24.65 -13.79 0.01
CA ALA A 338 -23.74 -12.75 -0.46
C ALA A 338 -23.13 -13.09 -1.82
N ALA A 339 -22.72 -14.35 -2.02
CA ALA A 339 -22.21 -14.83 -3.31
C ALA A 339 -23.25 -14.69 -4.42
N ARG A 340 -24.49 -15.18 -4.21
CA ARG A 340 -25.57 -15.05 -5.20
C ARG A 340 -25.88 -13.59 -5.54
N SER A 341 -25.94 -12.70 -4.55
CA SER A 341 -26.18 -11.27 -4.77
C SER A 341 -25.02 -10.61 -5.55
N ALA A 342 -23.77 -11.01 -5.31
CA ALA A 342 -22.62 -10.52 -6.05
C ALA A 342 -22.61 -10.99 -7.51
N GLU A 343 -22.99 -12.24 -7.79
CA GLU A 343 -23.15 -12.76 -9.15
C GLU A 343 -24.29 -12.07 -9.90
N GLU A 344 -25.46 -11.89 -9.26
CA GLU A 344 -26.59 -11.18 -9.83
C GLU A 344 -26.25 -9.72 -10.14
N LYS A 345 -25.60 -9.02 -9.21
CA LYS A 345 -25.08 -7.67 -9.43
C LYS A 345 -24.12 -7.64 -10.61
N GLN A 346 -23.16 -8.57 -10.72
CA GLN A 346 -22.23 -8.62 -11.84
C GLN A 346 -22.95 -8.92 -13.18
N ARG A 347 -24.03 -9.71 -13.16
CA ARG A 347 -24.87 -9.99 -14.33
C ARG A 347 -25.64 -8.74 -14.77
N LEU A 348 -26.21 -8.00 -13.83
CA LEU A 348 -26.91 -6.73 -14.09
C LEU A 348 -25.93 -5.65 -14.58
N GLU A 349 -24.75 -5.51 -13.97
CA GLU A 349 -23.69 -4.59 -14.44
C GLU A 349 -23.25 -4.89 -15.88
N LYS A 350 -23.16 -6.17 -16.27
CA LYS A 350 -22.88 -6.59 -17.66
C LYS A 350 -24.01 -6.23 -18.62
N VAL A 351 -25.28 -6.39 -18.22
CA VAL A 351 -26.44 -6.03 -19.05
C VAL A 351 -26.52 -4.51 -19.24
N VAL A 352 -26.38 -3.72 -18.17
CA VAL A 352 -26.37 -2.24 -18.23
C VAL A 352 -25.16 -1.72 -19.03
N SER A 353 -24.02 -2.41 -18.98
CA SER A 353 -22.84 -2.07 -19.80
C SER A 353 -22.95 -2.50 -21.27
N GLY A 354 -23.97 -3.28 -21.65
CA GLY A 354 -24.20 -3.71 -23.03
C GLY A 354 -24.93 -2.67 -23.88
N SER A 355 -25.63 -1.72 -23.24
CA SER A 355 -26.32 -0.59 -23.89
C SER A 355 -25.44 0.66 -23.98
N GLU A 356 -25.54 1.35 -25.11
CA GLU A 356 -24.82 2.60 -25.45
C GLU A 356 -23.28 2.52 -25.58
N HIS A 357 -22.82 1.89 -26.66
CA HIS A 357 -21.52 2.24 -27.25
C HIS A 357 -21.57 3.71 -27.72
N ARG A 358 -21.05 4.64 -26.93
CA ARG A 358 -21.18 6.10 -27.15
C ARG A 358 -20.23 6.67 -28.23
N TYR A 359 -19.80 5.83 -29.17
CA TYR A 359 -18.90 6.12 -30.29
C TYR A 359 -19.43 5.44 -31.56
N ARG A 360 -19.11 5.97 -32.75
CA ARG A 360 -19.58 5.39 -34.03
C ARG A 360 -18.71 4.21 -34.47
N ILE A 361 -19.31 3.21 -35.11
CA ILE A 361 -18.56 2.22 -35.90
C ILE A 361 -18.46 2.76 -37.32
N PHE A 362 -17.27 2.70 -37.93
CA PHE A 362 -16.98 3.11 -39.29
C PHE A 362 -16.53 1.91 -40.13
N GLU A 363 -16.89 1.88 -41.40
CA GLU A 363 -16.39 0.85 -42.33
C GLU A 363 -14.96 1.15 -42.77
N TRP A 364 -14.22 0.12 -43.20
CA TRP A 364 -12.85 0.31 -43.66
C TRP A 364 -12.76 1.21 -44.92
N VAL A 365 -13.80 1.18 -45.76
CA VAL A 365 -13.94 2.06 -46.93
C VAL A 365 -14.04 3.53 -46.52
N ASP A 366 -14.77 3.86 -45.44
CA ASP A 366 -14.84 5.22 -44.90
C ASP A 366 -13.44 5.71 -44.50
N ILE A 367 -12.69 4.85 -43.78
CA ILE A 367 -11.38 5.17 -43.24
C ILE A 367 -10.35 5.38 -44.35
N LEU A 368 -10.32 4.50 -45.36
CA LEU A 368 -9.47 4.67 -46.53
C LEU A 368 -9.83 5.93 -47.32
N THR A 369 -11.12 6.18 -47.57
CA THR A 369 -11.60 7.36 -48.30
C THR A 369 -11.21 8.65 -47.58
N ALA A 370 -11.47 8.73 -46.27
CA ALA A 370 -11.17 9.90 -45.45
C ALA A 370 -9.68 10.20 -45.30
N THR A 371 -8.80 9.19 -45.45
CA THR A 371 -7.33 9.31 -45.30
C THR A 371 -6.56 9.22 -46.62
N SER A 372 -7.26 9.31 -47.76
CA SER A 372 -6.69 9.15 -49.11
C SER A 372 -5.82 7.89 -49.23
N SER A 373 -6.38 6.75 -48.85
CA SER A 373 -5.73 5.44 -48.77
C SER A 373 -4.49 5.44 -47.86
N LEU A 374 -4.59 6.06 -46.68
CA LEU A 374 -3.51 6.20 -45.70
C LEU A 374 -2.26 6.89 -46.28
N SER A 375 -2.46 7.98 -47.05
CA SER A 375 -1.36 8.71 -47.69
C SER A 375 -0.31 9.18 -46.68
N ARG A 376 0.96 9.11 -47.07
CA ARG A 376 2.10 9.60 -46.29
C ARG A 376 2.01 11.10 -46.03
N ASP A 377 1.44 11.87 -46.94
CA ASP A 377 1.30 13.34 -46.85
C ASP A 377 0.27 13.76 -45.78
N LEU A 378 -0.64 12.84 -45.42
CA LEU A 378 -1.62 13.01 -44.35
C LEU A 378 -1.14 12.43 -43.01
N ARG A 379 0.07 11.85 -42.93
CA ARG A 379 0.61 11.28 -41.69
C ARG A 379 0.92 12.39 -40.68
N LEU A 380 0.23 12.37 -39.54
CA LEU A 380 0.46 13.29 -38.42
C LEU A 380 1.59 12.82 -37.49
N GLY A 381 1.82 11.51 -37.41
CA GLY A 381 2.90 10.94 -36.62
C GLY A 381 2.88 9.41 -36.60
N GLY A 382 3.75 8.81 -35.80
CA GLY A 382 3.68 7.39 -35.48
C GLY A 382 4.69 6.98 -34.43
N GLY A 383 4.36 5.96 -33.65
CA GLY A 383 5.18 5.41 -32.57
C GLY A 383 4.77 3.97 -32.27
N ALA A 384 5.24 3.41 -31.14
CA ALA A 384 5.04 2.01 -30.79
C ALA A 384 3.57 1.55 -30.75
N ASN A 385 2.64 2.45 -30.42
CA ASN A 385 1.21 2.13 -30.35
C ASN A 385 0.54 2.16 -31.75
N GLY A 386 1.05 2.92 -32.73
CA GLY A 386 0.39 3.05 -34.04
C GLY A 386 0.89 4.22 -34.91
N THR A 387 0.33 4.35 -36.11
CA THR A 387 0.50 5.52 -37.00
C THR A 387 -0.78 6.35 -36.98
N VAL A 388 -0.66 7.67 -36.91
CA VAL A 388 -1.80 8.59 -36.91
C VAL A 388 -1.85 9.37 -38.22
N TYR A 389 -3.02 9.38 -38.86
CA TYR A 389 -3.31 10.08 -40.11
C TYR A 389 -4.35 11.17 -39.90
N LYS A 390 -4.23 12.28 -40.61
CA LYS A 390 -5.28 13.28 -40.79
C LYS A 390 -6.31 12.73 -41.76
N GLY A 391 -7.58 12.96 -41.49
CA GLY A 391 -8.64 12.63 -42.43
C GLY A 391 -9.82 13.59 -42.40
N ASN A 392 -10.77 13.36 -43.30
CA ASN A 392 -12.01 14.11 -43.40
C ASN A 392 -13.21 13.15 -43.54
N LEU A 393 -13.91 12.89 -42.44
CA LEU A 393 -15.11 12.04 -42.41
C LEU A 393 -16.35 12.94 -42.37
N HIS A 394 -17.20 12.88 -43.40
CA HIS A 394 -18.46 13.65 -43.45
C HIS A 394 -18.25 15.16 -43.16
N HIS A 395 -17.28 15.78 -43.84
CA HIS A 395 -16.82 17.17 -43.65
C HIS A 395 -16.23 17.48 -42.26
N THR A 396 -16.10 16.50 -41.36
CA THR A 396 -15.43 16.63 -40.07
C THR A 396 -13.97 16.25 -40.20
N ARG A 397 -13.07 17.17 -39.83
CA ARG A 397 -11.62 16.90 -39.75
C ARG A 397 -11.33 15.98 -38.56
N VAL A 398 -10.67 14.85 -38.83
CA VAL A 398 -10.42 13.79 -37.84
C VAL A 398 -8.94 13.40 -37.77
N ALA A 399 -8.55 12.78 -36.67
CA ALA A 399 -7.30 12.03 -36.54
C ALA A 399 -7.61 10.52 -36.45
N VAL A 400 -7.06 9.73 -37.37
CA VAL A 400 -7.23 8.27 -37.44
C VAL A 400 -5.96 7.59 -36.96
N LYS A 401 -6.03 6.89 -35.82
CA LYS A 401 -4.96 6.08 -35.24
C LYS A 401 -5.12 4.64 -35.73
N VAL A 402 -4.19 4.20 -36.58
CA VAL A 402 -4.08 2.83 -37.10
C VAL A 402 -3.03 2.09 -36.26
N LEU A 403 -3.43 1.04 -35.53
CA LEU A 403 -2.50 0.24 -34.73
C LEU A 403 -1.67 -0.70 -35.63
N HIS A 404 -0.44 -1.02 -35.23
CA HIS A 404 0.55 -1.67 -36.13
C HIS A 404 0.42 -3.20 -36.27
N SER A 405 -0.51 -3.87 -35.59
CA SER A 405 -0.63 -5.34 -35.62
C SER A 405 -1.86 -5.82 -36.39
N ASN A 406 -1.72 -6.94 -37.10
CA ASN A 406 -2.85 -7.66 -37.74
C ASN A 406 -3.92 -8.13 -36.72
N GLU A 407 -3.59 -8.11 -35.42
CA GLU A 407 -4.51 -8.35 -34.30
C GLU A 407 -4.78 -7.06 -33.50
N GLY A 408 -4.72 -5.87 -34.11
CA GLY A 408 -4.84 -4.58 -33.42
C GLY A 408 -6.05 -4.51 -32.46
N HIS A 409 -7.17 -5.08 -32.90
CA HIS A 409 -8.42 -5.18 -32.15
C HIS A 409 -8.41 -6.16 -30.96
N ARG A 410 -7.43 -7.07 -30.90
CA ARG A 410 -7.23 -7.99 -29.76
C ARG A 410 -6.33 -7.39 -28.69
N THR A 411 -5.52 -6.39 -29.02
CA THR A 411 -4.60 -5.75 -28.07
C THR A 411 -5.35 -5.23 -26.84
N LYS A 412 -4.75 -5.39 -25.66
CA LYS A 412 -5.31 -4.85 -24.41
C LYS A 412 -5.50 -3.33 -24.51
N GLN A 413 -4.56 -2.63 -25.15
CA GLN A 413 -4.59 -1.17 -25.35
C GLN A 413 -5.83 -0.70 -26.13
N PHE A 414 -6.13 -1.31 -27.28
CA PHE A 414 -7.29 -0.94 -28.10
C PHE A 414 -8.61 -1.09 -27.31
N LYS A 415 -8.78 -2.23 -26.64
CA LYS A 415 -9.97 -2.50 -25.82
C LYS A 415 -10.07 -1.54 -24.63
N GLN A 416 -8.93 -1.23 -24.00
CA GLN A 416 -8.87 -0.30 -22.88
C GLN A 416 -9.22 1.13 -23.29
N GLU A 417 -8.75 1.57 -24.47
CA GLU A 417 -9.01 2.91 -25.02
C GLU A 417 -10.49 3.08 -25.42
N LEU A 418 -11.09 2.05 -26.04
CA LEU A 418 -12.54 1.99 -26.26
C LEU A 418 -13.35 2.00 -24.96
N GLU A 419 -12.95 1.21 -23.96
CA GLU A 419 -13.67 1.11 -22.68
C GLU A 419 -13.65 2.43 -21.88
N VAL A 420 -12.52 3.15 -21.90
CA VAL A 420 -12.35 4.42 -21.18
C VAL A 420 -13.07 5.56 -21.91
N LEU A 421 -12.75 5.79 -23.20
CA LEU A 421 -13.29 6.93 -23.96
C LEU A 421 -14.75 6.72 -24.40
N GLY A 422 -15.22 5.48 -24.49
CA GLY A 422 -16.64 5.19 -24.70
C GLY A 422 -17.51 5.57 -23.49
N ARG A 423 -16.95 5.53 -22.27
CA ARG A 423 -17.67 5.85 -21.02
C ARG A 423 -17.56 7.32 -20.62
N ILE A 424 -16.37 7.92 -20.72
CA ILE A 424 -16.06 9.25 -20.20
C ILE A 424 -16.03 10.30 -21.31
N ARG A 425 -16.60 11.48 -21.06
CA ARG A 425 -16.41 12.69 -21.88
C ARG A 425 -16.12 13.87 -20.96
N HIS A 426 -15.11 14.66 -21.29
CA HIS A 426 -14.66 15.82 -20.54
C HIS A 426 -14.03 16.83 -21.52
N PRO A 427 -14.15 18.16 -21.35
CA PRO A 427 -13.61 19.14 -22.31
C PRO A 427 -12.10 18.99 -22.56
N HIS A 428 -11.36 18.52 -21.56
CA HIS A 428 -9.90 18.34 -21.59
C HIS A 428 -9.46 16.86 -21.70
N LEU A 429 -10.34 15.98 -22.21
CA LEU A 429 -9.99 14.63 -22.67
C LEU A 429 -10.26 14.53 -24.18
N LEU A 430 -9.40 13.83 -24.91
CA LEU A 430 -9.51 13.72 -26.36
C LEU A 430 -10.75 12.91 -26.77
N LEU A 431 -11.63 13.51 -27.57
CA LEU A 431 -12.90 12.90 -27.95
C LEU A 431 -12.71 11.77 -28.97
N LEU A 432 -13.00 10.54 -28.55
CA LEU A 432 -13.24 9.41 -29.45
C LEU A 432 -14.58 9.64 -30.19
N LEU A 433 -14.51 9.82 -31.51
CA LEU A 433 -15.67 9.95 -32.39
C LEU A 433 -16.19 8.58 -32.82
N GLY A 434 -15.27 7.62 -33.01
CA GLY A 434 -15.60 6.27 -33.45
C GLY A 434 -14.40 5.35 -33.61
N ALA A 435 -14.64 4.17 -34.16
CA ALA A 435 -13.65 3.14 -34.41
C ALA A 435 -14.01 2.31 -35.64
N CYS A 436 -13.01 1.68 -36.27
CA CYS A 436 -13.21 0.56 -37.18
C CYS A 436 -12.59 -0.68 -36.48
N PRO A 437 -13.41 -1.50 -35.78
CA PRO A 437 -12.91 -2.58 -34.95
C PRO A 437 -12.07 -3.60 -35.72
N ASP A 438 -12.54 -4.10 -36.87
CA ASP A 438 -11.88 -5.23 -37.55
C ASP A 438 -10.43 -4.91 -37.93
N HIS A 439 -10.19 -3.66 -38.37
CA HIS A 439 -8.87 -3.13 -38.73
C HIS A 439 -8.13 -2.45 -37.56
N GLY A 440 -8.63 -2.57 -36.33
CA GLY A 440 -7.97 -2.02 -35.13
C GLY A 440 -7.72 -0.52 -35.18
N CYS A 441 -8.66 0.26 -35.72
CA CYS A 441 -8.51 1.71 -35.94
C CYS A 441 -9.41 2.53 -35.02
N LEU A 442 -8.89 3.66 -34.54
CA LEU A 442 -9.58 4.60 -33.63
C LEU A 442 -9.63 5.99 -34.26
N VAL A 443 -10.79 6.65 -34.19
CA VAL A 443 -11.09 7.93 -34.85
C VAL A 443 -11.38 8.99 -33.80
N TYR A 444 -10.58 10.05 -33.79
CA TYR A 444 -10.65 11.16 -32.86
C TYR A 444 -10.95 12.48 -33.56
N GLU A 445 -11.31 13.49 -32.79
CA GLU A 445 -11.21 14.89 -33.23
C GLU A 445 -9.78 15.25 -33.68
N TYR A 446 -9.67 16.14 -34.67
CA TYR A 446 -8.38 16.65 -35.13
C TYR A 446 -7.91 17.84 -34.28
N MET A 447 -6.67 17.79 -33.81
CA MET A 447 -6.06 18.80 -32.95
C MET A 447 -5.00 19.58 -33.74
N GLU A 448 -5.31 20.81 -34.16
CA GLU A 448 -4.49 21.58 -35.12
C GLU A 448 -3.03 21.80 -34.67
N ASN A 449 -2.84 22.16 -33.40
CA ASN A 449 -1.54 22.55 -32.86
C ASN A 449 -0.65 21.34 -32.49
N GLY A 450 -1.11 20.10 -32.70
CA GLY A 450 -0.33 18.89 -32.40
C GLY A 450 -0.19 18.64 -30.90
N SER A 451 0.95 18.09 -30.47
CA SER A 451 1.22 17.84 -29.05
C SER A 451 1.88 19.02 -28.35
N LEU A 452 1.71 19.10 -27.03
CA LEU A 452 2.39 20.06 -26.17
C LEU A 452 3.92 19.90 -26.24
N ASP A 453 4.42 18.68 -26.46
CA ASP A 453 5.85 18.44 -26.71
C ASP A 453 6.34 19.12 -27.99
N ASP A 454 5.59 19.01 -29.09
CA ASP A 454 5.93 19.67 -30.36
C ASP A 454 5.94 21.19 -30.23
N ARG A 455 5.01 21.74 -29.43
CA ARG A 455 4.82 23.18 -29.22
C ARG A 455 5.81 23.80 -28.23
N LEU A 456 6.23 23.06 -27.19
CA LEU A 456 7.35 23.48 -26.32
C LEU A 456 8.68 23.42 -27.06
N GLN A 457 8.90 22.38 -27.88
CA GLN A 457 10.11 22.24 -28.70
C GLN A 457 10.08 23.10 -30.00
N ARG A 458 8.94 23.72 -30.33
CA ARG A 458 8.70 24.55 -31.54
C ARG A 458 9.05 23.85 -32.86
N LYS A 459 8.75 22.55 -32.98
CA LYS A 459 9.23 21.68 -34.08
C LYS A 459 8.77 22.12 -35.48
N LYS A 460 7.68 22.88 -35.62
CA LYS A 460 7.19 23.42 -36.90
C LYS A 460 7.38 24.94 -37.02
N GLY A 461 8.14 25.56 -36.11
CA GLY A 461 8.44 26.99 -36.12
C GLY A 461 7.31 27.91 -35.65
N GLU A 462 6.25 27.40 -35.01
CA GLU A 462 5.15 28.25 -34.54
C GLU A 462 5.57 29.10 -33.32
N PRO A 463 4.88 30.23 -33.04
CA PRO A 463 5.17 31.08 -31.89
C PRO A 463 5.23 30.31 -30.56
N PRO A 464 6.10 30.71 -29.61
CA PRO A 464 6.17 30.07 -28.29
C PRO A 464 4.86 30.23 -27.51
N LEU A 465 4.48 29.20 -26.77
CA LEU A 465 3.34 29.27 -25.85
C LEU A 465 3.61 30.33 -24.78
N ARG A 466 2.68 31.28 -24.59
CA ARG A 466 2.82 32.36 -23.61
C ARG A 466 2.61 31.83 -22.19
N TRP A 467 3.18 32.47 -21.18
CA TRP A 467 3.11 31.98 -19.79
C TRP A 467 1.67 31.73 -19.33
N PHE A 468 0.72 32.59 -19.73
CA PHE A 468 -0.70 32.46 -19.36
C PHE A 468 -1.38 31.23 -19.97
N ASP A 469 -1.03 30.87 -21.22
CA ASP A 469 -1.53 29.62 -21.83
C ASP A 469 -0.98 28.41 -21.08
N ARG A 470 0.27 28.47 -20.61
CA ARG A 470 0.90 27.39 -19.85
C ARG A 470 0.28 27.21 -18.47
N PHE A 471 -0.09 28.30 -17.79
CA PHE A 471 -0.86 28.27 -16.55
C PHE A 471 -2.25 27.64 -16.78
N ARG A 472 -2.94 28.03 -17.87
CA ARG A 472 -4.24 27.45 -18.25
C ARG A 472 -4.12 25.94 -18.52
N ILE A 473 -3.17 25.52 -19.35
CA ILE A 473 -2.92 24.10 -19.71
C ILE A 473 -2.65 23.25 -18.45
N ALA A 474 -1.91 23.77 -17.47
CA ALA A 474 -1.68 23.05 -16.20
C ALA A 474 -3.00 22.74 -15.45
N TRP A 475 -3.92 23.71 -15.39
CA TRP A 475 -5.25 23.53 -14.79
C TRP A 475 -6.15 22.61 -15.63
N GLU A 476 -6.18 22.79 -16.95
CA GLU A 476 -6.98 21.97 -17.89
C GLU A 476 -6.63 20.46 -17.75
N VAL A 477 -5.33 20.13 -17.73
CA VAL A 477 -4.83 18.77 -17.52
C VAL A 477 -5.17 18.25 -16.12
N ALA A 478 -5.00 19.06 -15.06
CA ALA A 478 -5.36 18.66 -13.70
C ALA A 478 -6.86 18.36 -13.56
N SER A 479 -7.72 19.16 -14.19
CA SER A 479 -9.18 18.98 -14.22
C SER A 479 -9.57 17.65 -14.90
N ALA A 480 -8.95 17.33 -16.04
CA ALA A 480 -9.14 16.05 -16.72
C ALA A 480 -8.72 14.84 -15.86
N LEU A 481 -7.59 14.93 -15.15
CA LEU A 481 -7.13 13.88 -14.24
C LEU A 481 -8.10 13.67 -13.08
N VAL A 482 -8.64 14.75 -12.48
CA VAL A 482 -9.67 14.64 -11.44
C VAL A 482 -10.93 13.94 -11.97
N SER A 483 -11.33 14.19 -13.22
CA SER A 483 -12.45 13.50 -13.87
C SER A 483 -12.20 11.98 -14.02
N LEU A 484 -11.00 11.58 -14.45
CA LEU A 484 -10.58 10.17 -14.51
C LEU A 484 -10.53 9.52 -13.12
N HIS A 485 -9.93 10.20 -12.14
CA HIS A 485 -9.74 9.69 -10.78
C HIS A 485 -11.06 9.53 -10.01
N ASN A 486 -12.05 10.41 -10.25
CA ASN A 486 -13.38 10.36 -9.63
C ASN A 486 -14.41 9.54 -10.42
N SER A 487 -14.01 8.88 -11.51
CA SER A 487 -14.91 8.06 -12.32
C SER A 487 -15.50 6.87 -11.54
N LYS A 488 -16.77 6.58 -11.79
CA LYS A 488 -17.55 5.52 -11.14
C LYS A 488 -17.96 4.46 -12.17
N PRO A 489 -18.07 3.16 -11.80
CA PRO A 489 -17.90 2.60 -10.45
C PRO A 489 -16.42 2.41 -10.02
N LYS A 490 -15.44 2.69 -10.89
CA LYS A 490 -14.01 2.45 -10.65
C LYS A 490 -13.17 3.66 -11.07
N PRO A 491 -12.32 4.22 -10.18
CA PRO A 491 -11.32 5.22 -10.53
C PRO A 491 -10.42 4.78 -11.67
N ILE A 492 -10.10 5.68 -12.60
CA ILE A 492 -9.23 5.39 -13.74
C ILE A 492 -7.92 6.16 -13.58
N VAL A 493 -6.79 5.45 -13.63
CA VAL A 493 -5.43 6.04 -13.60
C VAL A 493 -4.85 6.02 -15.01
N HIS A 494 -4.27 7.12 -15.47
CA HIS A 494 -3.80 7.31 -16.85
C HIS A 494 -2.50 6.55 -17.16
N ARG A 495 -1.60 6.42 -16.17
CA ARG A 495 -0.26 5.82 -16.24
C ARG A 495 0.77 6.51 -17.14
N ASP A 496 0.39 6.98 -18.33
CA ASP A 496 1.33 7.54 -19.34
C ASP A 496 1.04 9.01 -19.68
N LEU A 497 0.91 9.85 -18.64
CA LEU A 497 0.76 11.30 -18.81
C LEU A 497 2.13 11.94 -19.12
N LYS A 498 2.20 12.68 -20.23
CA LYS A 498 3.41 13.39 -20.70
C LYS A 498 3.04 14.46 -21.74
N PRO A 499 3.88 15.46 -22.05
CA PRO A 499 3.57 16.49 -23.04
C PRO A 499 3.25 15.96 -24.44
N ALA A 500 3.81 14.81 -24.85
CA ALA A 500 3.48 14.19 -26.13
C ALA A 500 2.04 13.61 -26.20
N ASN A 501 1.42 13.32 -25.05
CA ASN A 501 0.06 12.81 -24.92
C ASN A 501 -0.96 13.91 -24.56
N ILE A 502 -0.53 15.17 -24.49
CA ILE A 502 -1.39 16.34 -24.29
C ILE A 502 -1.47 17.05 -25.64
N LEU A 503 -2.63 17.05 -26.28
CA LEU A 503 -2.85 17.65 -27.60
C LEU A 503 -3.51 19.02 -27.48
N LEU A 504 -3.27 19.91 -28.44
CA LEU A 504 -3.74 21.29 -28.47
C LEU A 504 -4.61 21.58 -29.70
N ASP A 505 -5.81 22.11 -29.49
CA ASP A 505 -6.72 22.53 -30.58
C ASP A 505 -6.30 23.89 -31.19
N HIS A 506 -7.04 24.38 -32.19
CA HIS A 506 -6.86 25.71 -32.77
C HIS A 506 -6.80 26.88 -31.77
N ASN A 507 -7.47 26.79 -30.61
CA ASN A 507 -7.49 27.82 -29.56
C ASN A 507 -6.45 27.59 -28.45
N LEU A 508 -5.56 26.60 -28.62
CA LEU A 508 -4.63 26.11 -27.60
C LEU A 508 -5.33 25.55 -26.34
N VAL A 509 -6.56 25.06 -26.46
CA VAL A 509 -7.21 24.26 -25.42
C VAL A 509 -6.58 22.88 -25.41
N SER A 510 -6.09 22.44 -24.25
CA SER A 510 -5.44 21.15 -24.10
C SER A 510 -6.41 20.01 -23.83
N LYS A 511 -6.08 18.83 -24.35
CA LYS A 511 -6.80 17.57 -24.14
C LYS A 511 -5.83 16.41 -23.95
N ILE A 512 -6.02 15.59 -22.93
CA ILE A 512 -5.21 14.38 -22.71
C ILE A 512 -5.71 13.26 -23.64
N GLY A 513 -4.79 12.57 -24.31
CA GLY A 513 -5.05 11.40 -25.17
C GLY A 513 -4.09 10.24 -24.92
N ASP A 514 -4.17 9.21 -25.76
CA ASP A 514 -3.45 7.91 -25.63
C ASP A 514 -3.73 7.19 -24.30
N VAL A 515 -5.02 7.11 -23.92
CA VAL A 515 -5.47 6.45 -22.69
C VAL A 515 -5.37 4.91 -22.74
N GLY A 516 -4.80 4.32 -23.80
CA GLY A 516 -4.66 2.87 -23.97
C GLY A 516 -3.79 2.17 -22.91
N LEU A 517 -3.01 2.91 -22.11
CA LEU A 517 -2.30 2.40 -20.93
C LEU A 517 -3.04 2.64 -19.59
N SER A 518 -4.23 3.24 -19.63
CA SER A 518 -5.02 3.51 -18.42
C SER A 518 -5.49 2.24 -17.72
N THR A 519 -5.91 2.34 -16.47
CA THR A 519 -6.46 1.19 -15.74
C THR A 519 -7.55 1.60 -14.77
N LEU A 520 -8.66 0.87 -14.83
CA LEU A 520 -9.72 0.92 -13.83
C LEU A 520 -9.23 0.20 -12.57
N LEU A 521 -9.03 0.93 -11.48
CA LEU A 521 -8.68 0.34 -10.18
C LEU A 521 -9.83 -0.52 -9.66
N PRO A 522 -9.58 -1.58 -8.87
CA PRO A 522 -10.64 -2.27 -8.14
C PRO A 522 -11.48 -1.28 -7.33
N ALA A 523 -12.79 -1.50 -7.28
CA ALA A 523 -13.62 -0.80 -6.31
C ALA A 523 -13.31 -1.41 -4.94
N THR A 524 -12.86 -0.59 -4.00
CA THR A 524 -12.53 -0.99 -2.63
C THR A 524 -13.29 -0.11 -1.65
N ASP A 525 -13.79 -0.71 -0.58
CA ASP A 525 -14.46 0.02 0.48
C ASP A 525 -13.51 0.99 1.21
N ALA A 526 -14.09 2.05 1.78
CA ALA A 526 -13.44 3.34 2.03
C ALA A 526 -12.30 3.37 3.08
N SER A 527 -11.86 2.22 3.59
CA SER A 527 -10.78 2.07 4.57
C SER A 527 -9.39 1.83 3.97
N SER A 528 -9.29 1.46 2.69
CA SER A 528 -8.00 1.23 2.02
C SER A 528 -7.90 2.06 0.74
N SER A 529 -6.84 2.88 0.66
CA SER A 529 -6.56 3.70 -0.54
C SER A 529 -6.48 2.81 -1.78
N SER A 530 -6.88 3.34 -2.94
CA SER A 530 -6.99 2.58 -4.19
C SER A 530 -5.61 2.14 -4.73
N LEU A 531 -5.19 0.95 -4.29
CA LEU A 531 -3.89 0.34 -4.53
C LEU A 531 -4.06 -0.87 -5.45
N TYR A 532 -3.56 -0.80 -6.67
CA TYR A 532 -3.55 -1.93 -7.60
C TYR A 532 -2.14 -2.49 -7.75
N LYS A 533 -2.01 -3.81 -7.64
CA LYS A 533 -0.77 -4.56 -7.93
C LYS A 533 -1.00 -5.40 -9.19
N ASP A 534 -0.26 -5.10 -10.24
CA ASP A 534 -0.06 -6.00 -11.38
C ASP A 534 1.37 -5.81 -11.92
N THR A 535 1.80 -6.77 -12.72
CA THR A 535 3.16 -6.98 -13.22
C THR A 535 3.68 -5.87 -14.12
N ALA A 536 4.99 -5.59 -13.96
CA ALA A 536 5.80 -4.59 -14.66
C ALA A 536 5.34 -3.11 -14.53
N PRO A 537 6.26 -2.17 -14.18
CA PRO A 537 6.01 -0.74 -14.39
C PRO A 537 5.89 -0.41 -15.88
N VAL A 538 4.78 0.22 -16.28
CA VAL A 538 4.54 0.64 -17.67
C VAL A 538 4.25 2.14 -17.72
N GLY A 539 4.85 2.83 -18.68
CA GLY A 539 4.74 4.28 -18.93
C GLY A 539 6.02 4.82 -19.57
N THR A 540 6.09 6.13 -19.78
CA THR A 540 7.27 6.79 -20.37
C THR A 540 8.31 7.17 -19.31
N PHE A 541 9.57 6.83 -19.55
CA PHE A 541 10.70 7.18 -18.67
C PHE A 541 10.74 8.67 -18.31
N CYS A 542 11.24 9.00 -17.12
CA CYS A 542 11.10 10.30 -16.42
C CYS A 542 9.69 10.67 -15.92
N TYR A 543 8.60 10.17 -16.52
CA TYR A 543 7.21 10.44 -16.08
C TYR A 543 6.62 9.34 -15.20
N ILE A 544 7.16 8.11 -15.24
CA ILE A 544 6.77 7.03 -14.33
C ILE A 544 7.05 7.45 -12.88
N ASP A 545 6.04 7.32 -12.02
CA ASP A 545 6.15 7.49 -10.57
C ASP A 545 7.23 6.54 -9.99
N PRO A 546 8.30 7.06 -9.33
CA PRO A 546 9.40 6.24 -8.82
C PRO A 546 8.99 5.29 -7.69
N GLU A 547 7.87 5.55 -6.99
CA GLU A 547 7.31 4.62 -6.02
C GLU A 547 6.57 3.47 -6.71
N TYR A 548 5.80 3.75 -7.76
CA TYR A 548 5.19 2.72 -8.63
C TYR A 548 6.28 1.87 -9.30
N GLN A 549 7.29 2.49 -9.91
CA GLN A 549 8.42 1.80 -10.54
C GLN A 549 9.13 0.82 -9.58
N ARG A 550 9.29 1.20 -8.31
CA ARG A 550 9.98 0.41 -7.28
C ARG A 550 9.10 -0.65 -6.61
N THR A 551 7.76 -0.57 -6.72
CA THR A 551 6.85 -1.41 -5.92
C THR A 551 5.81 -2.19 -6.74
N GLY A 552 5.57 -1.81 -8.00
CA GLY A 552 4.44 -2.31 -8.79
C GLY A 552 3.05 -1.81 -8.31
N ILE A 553 3.01 -0.94 -7.30
CA ILE A 553 1.75 -0.48 -6.67
C ILE A 553 1.29 0.83 -7.30
N LEU A 554 0.34 0.75 -8.23
CA LEU A 554 -0.30 1.89 -8.87
C LEU A 554 -1.32 2.57 -7.93
N SER A 555 -1.49 3.88 -8.08
CA SER A 555 -2.55 4.67 -7.43
C SER A 555 -2.79 5.99 -8.19
N PRO A 556 -3.87 6.75 -7.94
CA PRO A 556 -4.09 8.06 -8.58
C PRO A 556 -2.94 9.06 -8.35
N LYS A 557 -2.22 8.96 -7.21
CA LYS A 557 -1.01 9.75 -6.92
C LYS A 557 0.17 9.48 -7.86
N SER A 558 0.09 8.47 -8.74
CA SER A 558 1.11 8.21 -9.76
C SER A 558 0.95 9.14 -10.97
N ASP A 559 -0.29 9.46 -11.38
CA ASP A 559 -0.52 10.51 -12.39
C ASP A 559 -0.19 11.91 -11.84
N VAL A 560 -0.35 12.13 -10.52
CA VAL A 560 0.04 13.39 -9.86
C VAL A 560 1.55 13.66 -9.99
N TYR A 561 2.38 12.61 -9.93
CA TYR A 561 3.82 12.75 -10.18
C TYR A 561 4.11 13.20 -11.62
N ALA A 562 3.46 12.56 -12.59
CA ALA A 562 3.58 12.92 -14.00
C ALA A 562 3.08 14.35 -14.29
N LEU A 563 1.99 14.79 -13.65
CA LEU A 563 1.51 16.17 -13.70
C LEU A 563 2.56 17.15 -13.15
N GLY A 564 3.24 16.80 -12.05
CA GLY A 564 4.35 17.59 -11.52
C GLY A 564 5.47 17.79 -12.54
N MET A 565 5.87 16.72 -13.22
CA MET A 565 6.87 16.79 -14.31
C MET A 565 6.39 17.63 -15.50
N VAL A 566 5.12 17.52 -15.90
CA VAL A 566 4.51 18.35 -16.96
C VAL A 566 4.52 19.84 -16.58
N ILE A 567 4.18 20.19 -15.33
CA ILE A 567 4.22 21.58 -14.83
C ILE A 567 5.65 22.14 -14.90
N LEU A 568 6.65 21.36 -14.47
CA LEU A 568 8.06 21.77 -14.53
C LEU A 568 8.54 21.98 -15.97
N GLN A 569 8.04 21.20 -16.94
CA GLN A 569 8.35 21.40 -18.36
C GLN A 569 7.60 22.58 -18.98
N LEU A 570 6.36 22.86 -18.57
CA LEU A 570 5.63 24.06 -18.97
C LEU A 570 6.40 25.33 -18.55
N LEU A 571 6.94 25.35 -17.32
CA LEU A 571 7.74 26.46 -16.79
C LEU A 571 9.07 26.68 -17.55
N THR A 572 9.73 25.60 -17.95
CA THR A 572 11.16 25.65 -18.37
C THR A 572 11.43 25.31 -19.84
N ALA A 573 10.50 24.67 -20.53
CA ALA A 573 10.67 24.03 -21.85
C ALA A 573 11.88 23.07 -21.97
N LYS A 574 12.40 22.57 -20.85
CA LYS A 574 13.61 21.72 -20.81
C LYS A 574 13.26 20.22 -20.83
N SER A 575 14.28 19.39 -21.10
CA SER A 575 14.21 17.92 -20.97
C SER A 575 13.77 17.53 -19.55
N PRO A 576 12.93 16.50 -19.36
CA PRO A 576 12.46 16.09 -18.04
C PRO A 576 13.57 15.41 -17.20
N MET A 577 14.66 14.98 -17.83
CA MET A 577 15.75 14.27 -17.17
C MET A 577 16.52 15.19 -16.21
N GLY A 578 16.42 14.91 -14.90
CA GLY A 578 17.02 15.73 -13.83
C GLY A 578 16.27 17.03 -13.52
N LEU A 579 15.18 17.34 -14.24
CA LEU A 579 14.53 18.65 -14.23
C LEU A 579 14.04 19.08 -12.84
N ALA A 580 13.39 18.17 -12.10
CA ALA A 580 12.89 18.47 -10.76
C ALA A 580 14.00 18.93 -9.80
N HIS A 581 15.20 18.33 -9.87
CA HIS A 581 16.32 18.73 -9.01
C HIS A 581 16.96 20.05 -9.45
N ALA A 582 17.02 20.33 -10.76
CA ALA A 582 17.52 21.60 -11.28
C ALA A 582 16.59 22.77 -10.87
N VAL A 583 15.28 22.58 -10.93
CA VAL A 583 14.29 23.59 -10.53
C VAL A 583 14.18 23.71 -9.00
N GLU A 584 14.28 22.61 -8.25
CA GLU A 584 14.40 22.62 -6.79
C GLU A 584 15.61 23.47 -6.34
N THR A 585 16.79 23.20 -6.92
CA THR A 585 18.03 23.94 -6.61
C THR A 585 17.90 25.42 -6.98
N ALA A 586 17.43 25.76 -8.18
CA ALA A 586 17.24 27.15 -8.59
C ALA A 586 16.18 27.90 -7.75
N MET A 587 15.22 27.21 -7.15
CA MET A 587 14.25 27.82 -6.23
C MET A 587 14.81 27.96 -4.80
N GLU A 588 15.68 27.05 -4.35
CA GLU A 588 16.43 27.19 -3.08
C GLU A 588 17.48 28.32 -3.13
N ASP A 589 18.19 28.46 -4.26
CA ASP A 589 19.22 29.50 -4.48
C ASP A 589 18.64 30.87 -4.87
N GLY A 590 17.32 30.97 -5.11
CA GLY A 590 16.62 32.20 -5.54
C GLY A 590 16.69 32.51 -7.04
N CYS A 591 17.54 31.81 -7.80
CA CYS A 591 17.74 31.94 -9.25
C CYS A 591 16.62 31.32 -10.12
N LEU A 592 15.37 31.31 -9.68
CA LEU A 592 14.26 30.68 -10.43
C LEU A 592 14.11 31.27 -11.85
N ALA A 593 14.35 32.57 -12.02
CA ALA A 593 14.26 33.26 -13.30
C ALA A 593 15.16 32.64 -14.39
N ASP A 594 16.33 32.11 -14.02
CA ASP A 594 17.32 31.56 -14.94
C ASP A 594 16.93 30.16 -15.47
N VAL A 595 16.05 29.44 -14.77
CA VAL A 595 15.56 28.14 -15.23
C VAL A 595 14.30 28.24 -16.09
N LEU A 596 13.54 29.34 -16.03
CA LEU A 596 12.32 29.56 -16.81
C LEU A 596 12.57 29.69 -18.32
N ASP A 597 11.55 29.42 -19.12
CA ASP A 597 11.58 29.64 -20.57
C ASP A 597 11.33 31.12 -20.90
N SER A 598 12.41 31.85 -21.21
CA SER A 598 12.35 33.27 -21.59
C SER A 598 11.51 33.54 -22.86
N THR A 599 11.24 32.54 -23.70
CA THR A 599 10.40 32.70 -24.90
C THR A 599 8.90 32.79 -24.58
N ALA A 600 8.48 32.39 -23.38
CA ALA A 600 7.09 32.52 -22.92
C ALA A 600 6.64 33.97 -22.65
N GLY A 601 7.59 34.92 -22.67
CA GLY A 601 7.39 36.33 -22.31
C GLY A 601 7.82 36.64 -20.87
N ARG A 602 7.40 37.80 -20.36
CA ARG A 602 7.69 38.22 -18.98
C ARG A 602 6.84 37.40 -18.01
N TRP A 603 7.48 36.49 -17.27
CA TRP A 603 6.83 35.68 -16.23
C TRP A 603 6.44 36.53 -15.01
N PRO A 604 5.25 36.30 -14.42
CA PRO A 604 4.84 36.91 -13.16
C PRO A 604 5.46 36.11 -12.00
N LEU A 605 6.51 36.65 -11.36
CA LEU A 605 7.43 35.83 -10.56
C LEU A 605 6.77 35.19 -9.32
N GLU A 606 5.83 35.84 -8.66
CA GLU A 606 5.18 35.34 -7.45
C GLU A 606 4.30 34.13 -7.77
N GLU A 607 3.37 34.28 -8.72
CA GLU A 607 2.51 33.21 -9.21
C GLU A 607 3.30 32.09 -9.89
N THR A 608 4.46 32.41 -10.49
CA THR A 608 5.38 31.43 -11.06
C THR A 608 6.11 30.62 -9.97
N GLN A 609 6.49 31.23 -8.85
CA GLN A 609 7.00 30.51 -7.68
C GLN A 609 5.93 29.58 -7.09
N GLU A 610 4.68 30.03 -7.00
CA GLU A 610 3.56 29.18 -6.56
C GLU A 610 3.36 27.97 -7.48
N LEU A 611 3.31 28.17 -8.82
CA LEU A 611 3.19 27.07 -9.77
C LEU A 611 4.40 26.12 -9.71
N THR A 612 5.60 26.66 -9.50
CA THR A 612 6.83 25.86 -9.32
C THR A 612 6.75 24.99 -8.08
N LEU A 613 6.28 25.55 -6.94
CA LEU A 613 6.08 24.82 -5.71
C LEU A 613 5.01 23.73 -5.85
N VAL A 614 3.93 23.97 -6.61
CA VAL A 614 2.95 22.93 -6.96
C VAL A 614 3.59 21.82 -7.78
N GLY A 615 4.35 22.15 -8.83
CA GLY A 615 5.06 21.19 -9.67
C GLY A 615 6.02 20.30 -8.88
N LEU A 616 6.87 20.90 -8.03
CA LEU A 616 7.82 20.18 -7.18
C LEU A 616 7.12 19.30 -6.13
N ARG A 617 6.09 19.81 -5.45
CA ARG A 617 5.31 19.01 -4.48
C ARG A 617 4.59 17.82 -5.13
N CYS A 618 4.12 17.98 -6.36
CA CYS A 618 3.55 16.90 -7.16
C CYS A 618 4.63 15.87 -7.57
N ALA A 619 5.81 16.32 -7.97
CA ALA A 619 6.95 15.49 -8.36
C ALA A 619 7.72 14.83 -7.20
N GLU A 620 7.21 14.87 -5.95
CA GLU A 620 7.88 14.24 -4.81
C GLU A 620 8.07 12.72 -4.97
N ILE A 621 9.20 12.20 -4.48
CA ILE A 621 9.60 10.80 -4.69
C ILE A 621 8.67 9.83 -3.93
N ARG A 622 8.07 10.28 -2.83
CA ARG A 622 7.19 9.49 -1.97
C ARG A 622 5.72 9.86 -2.21
N ARG A 623 4.90 8.86 -2.53
CA ARG A 623 3.46 8.98 -2.82
C ARG A 623 2.65 9.73 -1.75
N ARG A 624 3.04 9.55 -0.48
CA ARG A 624 2.39 10.16 0.70
C ARG A 624 2.77 11.62 0.94
N ASP A 625 3.93 12.06 0.44
CA ASP A 625 4.43 13.42 0.65
C ASP A 625 3.90 14.36 -0.47
N ARG A 626 3.36 13.79 -1.57
CA ARG A 626 2.61 14.48 -2.64
C ARG A 626 1.24 15.02 -2.16
N PRO A 627 0.80 16.21 -2.61
CA PRO A 627 -0.50 16.80 -2.28
C PRO A 627 -1.67 15.95 -2.78
N ASP A 628 -2.89 16.29 -2.35
CA ASP A 628 -4.10 15.75 -2.99
C ASP A 628 -4.46 16.52 -4.26
N LEU A 629 -4.88 15.80 -5.32
CA LEU A 629 -5.13 16.41 -6.62
C LEU A 629 -6.36 17.31 -6.61
N GLN A 630 -7.48 16.84 -6.04
CA GLN A 630 -8.74 17.58 -6.02
C GLN A 630 -8.78 18.59 -4.86
N GLY A 631 -8.32 18.19 -3.67
CA GLY A 631 -8.43 18.99 -2.45
C GLY A 631 -7.29 20.01 -2.22
N GLN A 632 -6.21 19.97 -3.01
CA GLN A 632 -5.10 20.94 -2.89
C GLN A 632 -4.62 21.46 -4.25
N VAL A 633 -4.30 20.58 -5.21
CA VAL A 633 -3.66 21.00 -6.47
C VAL A 633 -4.61 21.77 -7.37
N LEU A 634 -5.81 21.23 -7.64
CA LEU A 634 -6.77 21.85 -8.56
C LEU A 634 -7.18 23.28 -8.13
N PRO A 635 -7.51 23.58 -6.85
CA PRO A 635 -7.85 24.94 -6.43
C PRO A 635 -6.69 25.95 -6.53
N MET A 636 -5.45 25.52 -6.29
CA MET A 636 -4.28 26.39 -6.50
C MET A 636 -4.10 26.70 -8.00
N LEU A 637 -4.20 25.68 -8.86
CA LEU A 637 -4.14 25.85 -10.31
C LEU A 637 -5.31 26.68 -10.84
N GLU A 638 -6.48 26.62 -10.23
CA GLU A 638 -7.67 27.39 -10.63
C GLU A 638 -7.48 28.89 -10.38
N ARG A 639 -6.96 29.28 -9.20
CA ARG A 639 -6.58 30.68 -8.94
C ARG A 639 -5.53 31.18 -9.94
N LEU A 640 -4.48 30.39 -10.18
CA LEU A 640 -3.42 30.71 -11.14
C LEU A 640 -3.96 30.85 -12.58
N ARG A 641 -4.90 29.99 -12.98
CA ARG A 641 -5.59 30.03 -14.27
C ARG A 641 -6.50 31.26 -14.40
N SER A 642 -7.19 31.68 -13.33
CA SER A 642 -7.99 32.91 -13.36
C SER A 642 -7.10 34.15 -13.56
N PHE A 643 -6.02 34.28 -12.79
CA PHE A 643 -5.03 35.36 -12.96
C PHE A 643 -4.41 35.37 -14.37
N ALA A 644 -4.11 34.20 -14.93
CA ALA A 644 -3.63 34.06 -16.30
C ALA A 644 -4.67 34.51 -17.34
N ASP A 645 -5.96 34.24 -17.13
CA ASP A 645 -7.03 34.70 -18.00
C ASP A 645 -7.26 36.21 -17.89
N ASP A 646 -7.17 36.81 -16.69
CA ASP A 646 -7.25 38.26 -16.51
C ASP A 646 -6.10 38.97 -17.25
N ALA A 647 -4.86 38.51 -17.08
CA ALA A 647 -3.71 39.04 -17.81
C ALA A 647 -3.83 38.87 -19.33
N ARG A 648 -4.40 37.75 -19.80
CA ARG A 648 -4.71 37.49 -21.20
C ARG A 648 -5.77 38.46 -21.73
N ASN A 649 -6.83 38.72 -20.95
CA ASN A 649 -7.88 39.68 -21.29
C ASN A 649 -7.35 41.12 -21.36
N SER A 650 -6.48 41.54 -20.44
CA SER A 650 -5.81 42.85 -20.49
C SER A 650 -4.99 43.04 -21.77
N LEU A 651 -4.29 42.00 -22.24
CA LEU A 651 -3.55 42.05 -23.51
C LEU A 651 -4.49 42.16 -24.73
N TYR A 652 -5.65 41.50 -24.72
CA TYR A 652 -6.65 41.67 -25.79
C TYR A 652 -7.29 43.06 -25.77
N GLN A 653 -7.50 43.67 -24.60
CA GLN A 653 -7.97 45.05 -24.48
C GLN A 653 -6.93 46.05 -25.00
N GLN A 654 -5.64 45.86 -24.66
CA GLN A 654 -4.54 46.66 -25.21
C GLN A 654 -4.37 46.50 -26.72
N ALA A 655 -4.64 45.32 -27.28
CA ALA A 655 -4.66 45.08 -28.72
C ALA A 655 -5.90 45.69 -29.41
N SER A 656 -7.06 45.70 -28.74
CA SER A 656 -8.31 46.30 -29.24
C SER A 656 -8.18 47.81 -29.50
N ALA A 657 -7.29 48.50 -28.79
CA ALA A 657 -7.01 49.92 -29.02
C ALA A 657 -6.44 50.21 -30.42
N VAL A 658 -5.91 49.20 -31.13
CA VAL A 658 -5.54 49.32 -32.54
C VAL A 658 -6.75 49.02 -33.42
N PRO A 659 -7.18 49.94 -34.31
CA PRO A 659 -8.31 49.71 -35.20
C PRO A 659 -8.07 48.51 -36.13
N PRO A 660 -9.05 47.59 -36.29
CA PRO A 660 -9.01 46.55 -37.31
C PRO A 660 -8.74 47.11 -38.71
N SER A 661 -7.94 46.41 -39.51
CA SER A 661 -7.50 46.89 -40.84
C SER A 661 -8.65 47.19 -41.80
N HIS A 662 -9.78 46.50 -41.68
CA HIS A 662 -10.99 46.73 -42.48
C HIS A 662 -11.82 47.95 -42.03
N PHE A 663 -11.44 48.62 -40.93
CA PHE A 663 -11.98 49.93 -40.55
C PHE A 663 -11.16 51.09 -41.15
N ILE A 664 -9.96 50.81 -41.66
CA ILE A 664 -9.04 51.80 -42.23
C ILE A 664 -9.41 52.09 -43.69
N CYS A 665 -9.54 53.37 -44.04
CA CYS A 665 -9.76 53.78 -45.42
C CYS A 665 -8.51 53.52 -46.27
N PRO A 666 -8.61 52.82 -47.41
CA PRO A 666 -7.46 52.59 -48.30
C PRO A 666 -6.81 53.88 -48.84
N ILE A 667 -7.57 54.98 -48.93
CA ILE A 667 -7.09 56.28 -49.43
C ILE A 667 -6.47 57.12 -48.30
N LEU A 668 -7.15 57.25 -47.15
CA LEU A 668 -6.69 58.12 -46.05
C LEU A 668 -5.68 57.45 -45.10
N GLN A 669 -5.66 56.11 -45.04
CA GLN A 669 -4.95 55.33 -44.01
C GLN A 669 -5.41 55.62 -42.56
N GLU A 670 -6.59 56.22 -42.40
CA GLU A 670 -7.26 56.52 -41.13
C GLU A 670 -8.59 55.73 -40.98
N VAL A 671 -9.14 55.67 -39.76
CA VAL A 671 -10.43 55.00 -39.48
C VAL A 671 -11.58 55.73 -40.17
N MET A 672 -12.31 55.03 -41.05
CA MET A 672 -13.45 55.59 -41.81
C MET A 672 -14.50 56.22 -40.88
N GLU A 673 -15.02 57.39 -41.27
CA GLU A 673 -16.12 58.07 -40.58
C GLU A 673 -17.45 57.79 -41.26
N GLU A 674 -17.47 57.79 -42.61
CA GLU A 674 -18.61 57.41 -43.43
C GLU A 674 -18.21 56.35 -44.47
N PRO A 675 -18.11 55.06 -44.07
CA PRO A 675 -17.72 54.00 -44.99
C PRO A 675 -18.78 53.77 -46.08
N CYS A 676 -18.35 53.72 -47.34
CA CYS A 676 -19.18 53.39 -48.50
C CYS A 676 -18.46 52.48 -49.49
N VAL A 677 -19.22 51.60 -50.14
CA VAL A 677 -18.75 50.64 -51.14
C VAL A 677 -18.80 51.28 -52.53
N ALA A 678 -17.71 51.20 -53.28
CA ALA A 678 -17.66 51.61 -54.68
C ALA A 678 -17.89 50.41 -55.63
N ALA A 679 -18.03 50.66 -56.93
CA ALA A 679 -18.33 49.61 -57.93
C ALA A 679 -17.18 48.60 -58.17
N ASP A 680 -16.02 48.77 -57.53
CA ASP A 680 -14.94 47.77 -57.46
C ASP A 680 -15.12 46.77 -56.30
N GLY A 681 -16.16 46.93 -55.47
CA GLY A 681 -16.46 46.08 -54.31
C GLY A 681 -15.68 46.45 -53.05
N TYR A 682 -14.78 47.43 -53.09
CA TYR A 682 -14.03 47.88 -51.92
C TYR A 682 -14.77 48.98 -51.16
N THR A 683 -14.54 49.04 -49.85
CA THR A 683 -15.09 50.09 -48.98
C THR A 683 -14.05 51.18 -48.72
N TYR A 684 -14.46 52.43 -48.85
CA TYR A 684 -13.66 53.64 -48.66
C TYR A 684 -14.41 54.62 -47.74
N ASP A 685 -13.74 55.62 -47.19
CA ASP A 685 -14.46 56.75 -46.59
C ASP A 685 -15.08 57.60 -47.70
N ARG A 686 -16.36 57.96 -47.56
CA ARG A 686 -17.12 58.73 -48.56
C ARG A 686 -16.36 59.96 -49.04
N ARG A 687 -15.84 60.78 -48.12
CA ARG A 687 -15.16 62.03 -48.47
C ARG A 687 -13.93 61.78 -49.31
N ALA A 688 -13.19 60.71 -49.02
CA ALA A 688 -11.97 60.34 -49.73
C ALA A 688 -12.25 59.82 -51.15
N ILE A 689 -13.24 58.95 -51.32
CA ILE A 689 -13.58 58.38 -52.63
C ILE A 689 -14.33 59.38 -53.52
N GLU A 690 -15.14 60.29 -52.97
CA GLU A 690 -15.76 61.39 -53.73
C GLU A 690 -14.71 62.35 -54.30
N ILE A 691 -13.71 62.74 -53.49
CA ILE A 691 -12.57 63.55 -53.96
C ILE A 691 -11.81 62.79 -55.05
N TRP A 692 -11.50 61.51 -54.86
CA TRP A 692 -10.80 60.70 -55.85
C TRP A 692 -11.57 60.60 -57.19
N LEU A 693 -12.88 60.34 -57.13
CA LEU A 693 -13.77 60.20 -58.29
C LEU A 693 -14.02 61.52 -59.04
N SER A 694 -13.77 62.67 -58.40
CA SER A 694 -13.79 63.98 -59.05
C SER A 694 -12.57 64.23 -59.95
N MET A 695 -11.47 63.50 -59.74
CA MET A 695 -10.21 63.63 -60.47
C MET A 695 -9.84 62.41 -61.32
N ASN A 696 -10.46 61.24 -61.06
CA ASN A 696 -10.12 59.97 -61.70
C ASN A 696 -11.38 59.16 -62.07
N ASP A 697 -11.29 58.40 -63.17
CA ASP A 697 -12.31 57.43 -63.62
C ASP A 697 -11.95 55.98 -63.25
N LYS A 698 -11.07 55.78 -62.29
CA LYS A 698 -10.45 54.49 -61.95
C LYS A 698 -10.51 54.17 -60.47
N SER A 699 -10.54 52.88 -60.15
CA SER A 699 -10.47 52.34 -58.79
C SER A 699 -9.14 52.73 -58.10
N PRO A 700 -9.16 53.31 -56.89
CA PRO A 700 -7.95 53.61 -56.12
C PRO A 700 -7.09 52.37 -55.83
N LEU A 701 -7.72 51.22 -55.58
CA LEU A 701 -7.02 49.98 -55.21
C LEU A 701 -6.57 49.14 -56.41
N THR A 702 -7.33 49.11 -57.51
CA THR A 702 -7.05 48.22 -58.65
C THR A 702 -6.53 48.93 -59.90
N ASN A 703 -6.61 50.27 -59.97
CA ASN A 703 -6.26 51.08 -61.16
C ASN A 703 -7.05 50.69 -62.45
N LEU A 704 -8.10 49.89 -62.31
CA LEU A 704 -9.05 49.55 -63.37
C LEU A 704 -10.13 50.64 -63.50
N PRO A 705 -10.73 50.84 -64.70
CA PRO A 705 -11.86 51.77 -64.86
C PRO A 705 -13.03 51.39 -63.96
N LEU A 706 -13.65 52.37 -63.29
CA LEU A 706 -14.86 52.17 -62.51
C LEU A 706 -16.09 52.36 -63.42
N PRO A 707 -16.88 51.30 -63.72
CA PRO A 707 -17.97 51.39 -64.68
C PRO A 707 -19.18 52.20 -64.17
N ILE A 708 -19.29 52.39 -62.85
CA ILE A 708 -20.35 53.17 -62.20
C ILE A 708 -19.73 53.95 -61.03
N LYS A 709 -19.97 55.27 -60.96
CA LYS A 709 -19.48 56.15 -59.89
C LYS A 709 -20.41 56.23 -58.66
N SER A 710 -21.43 55.38 -58.57
CA SER A 710 -22.39 55.35 -57.44
C SER A 710 -21.76 54.71 -56.20
N LEU A 711 -21.88 55.36 -55.05
CA LEU A 711 -21.38 54.89 -53.77
C LEU A 711 -22.53 54.35 -52.91
N ILE A 712 -22.38 53.15 -52.36
CA ILE A 712 -23.39 52.49 -51.52
C ILE A 712 -22.99 52.61 -50.04
N PRO A 713 -23.77 53.24 -49.15
CA PRO A 713 -23.42 53.37 -47.73
C PRO A 713 -23.26 52.01 -47.03
N ASN A 714 -22.12 51.78 -46.36
CA ASN A 714 -21.85 50.55 -45.63
C ASN A 714 -22.29 50.69 -44.16
N HIS A 715 -23.60 50.70 -43.93
CA HIS A 715 -24.19 50.89 -42.59
C HIS A 715 -23.74 49.82 -41.58
N THR A 716 -23.50 48.58 -42.03
CA THR A 716 -22.98 47.49 -41.19
C THR A 716 -21.58 47.82 -40.65
N LEU A 717 -20.67 48.25 -41.53
CA LEU A 717 -19.32 48.64 -41.13
C LEU A 717 -19.33 49.92 -40.27
N LEU A 718 -20.17 50.89 -40.60
CA LEU A 718 -20.36 52.10 -39.79
C LEU A 718 -20.84 51.76 -38.36
N SER A 719 -21.72 50.78 -38.20
CA SER A 719 -22.16 50.31 -36.88
C SER A 719 -21.01 49.66 -36.11
N ALA A 720 -20.21 48.79 -36.76
CA ALA A 720 -19.07 48.14 -36.14
C ALA A 720 -17.95 49.13 -35.74
N ILE A 721 -17.68 50.14 -36.58
CA ILE A 721 -16.72 51.22 -36.27
C ILE A 721 -17.21 52.05 -35.09
N LYS A 722 -18.51 52.40 -35.04
CA LYS A 722 -19.08 53.14 -33.91
C LYS A 722 -19.01 52.34 -32.61
N GLU A 723 -19.40 51.07 -32.65
CA GLU A 723 -19.31 50.18 -31.49
C GLU A 723 -17.87 50.04 -30.98
N TRP A 724 -16.90 49.87 -31.89
CA TRP A 724 -15.47 49.86 -31.54
C TRP A 724 -14.99 51.20 -30.97
N LYS A 725 -15.37 52.35 -31.55
CA LYS A 725 -15.06 53.67 -30.99
C LYS A 725 -15.61 53.80 -29.56
N THR A 726 -16.84 53.32 -29.28
CA THR A 726 -17.43 53.33 -27.92
C THR A 726 -16.86 52.29 -26.95
N ARG A 727 -16.05 51.33 -27.41
CA ARG A 727 -15.39 50.31 -26.57
C ARG A 727 -13.94 50.66 -26.23
N ASN A 728 -13.37 51.69 -26.85
CA ASN A 728 -11.98 52.13 -26.69
C ASN A 728 -11.89 53.64 -26.39
N GLN A 729 -12.97 54.22 -25.84
CA GLN A 729 -13.06 55.56 -25.25
C GLN A 729 -13.34 55.43 -23.74
#